data_AF-A0A3D3R539-F1
#
_entry.id   AF-A0A3D3R539-F1
#
_cell.length_a   1.000
_cell.length_b   1.000
_cell.length_c   1.000
_cell.angle_alpha   90.00
_cell.angle_beta   90.00
_cell.angle_gamma   90.00
#
_symmetry.space_group_name_H-M   'P 1'
#
loop_
_entity.id
_entity.type
_entity.pdbx_description
1 polymer ?
#
loop_
_entity_poly.entity_id
_entity_poly.type
_entity_poly.pdbx_seq_one_letter_code
_entity_poly.pdbx_strand_id
1 'polypeptide(L)'
;MTVRLFPEFDSVSRHSSGRLFQSRIVFALILCFLGLDFFPFPAAQAGEVELEHGTIIRGSLVPILGLTDALASKLEGDVPIQESARTFDGAPIYLVDDGMVRYFVPRRQVVRKNQDQELSRLETFKLPQKVTGRNQMLKTVGSYIDVTDFDKFGRRTVTLNTSKGNLALLQGVTEITPHHLKLTGLKQQWDLGLRTTSIKEDVLDAMLNEAIDHLNPNERIAVARFYIQAGLYLPAGEAFDAIERDFPEYKEKIATYVSELRTLHSQQLLNELNQRRRAGQHRLAQNAIMKFPTNNVAQSILRQIREVQDEYIKQQEQIDKARIRLGELEAEIKNPATRNLLQAYRREVMTQLNFETINRLGAFLNLENDDSLTAQEKLALAYSGWIVGAANVVTDLNTALNLWTARAQVLEYLRTENEQLSDQMLETLSKLEGVSAAVVKQMIPLLPPILDAPVRDITNSFPVHVTDPKAEVPVSYSVLLPIEYDPHHTYPMIVALRPSTLDANSVLDWWGKYKNGPGQSQRRGYIVIAPEYLSKDQVNYEDNVTAHYAVIESIRDARKRFNVDSDRVFLSGHGTGADAAFDIGMSHPDLFAGVMPIAGKTSAFNLHYWQNAKDLPFYIVGGELDRDTLEHNSLVINRMMRYGYDIIYAEYKGRGYESYYEEIHNLFNWMELHQRLKYPKDIEEKILRPIDNRFYWVRTEDLPAKSMQPVTFNSNQRIRARPVELKVNIKIGNVIYVRSGGKINTLWLNPELVDFDKRLEVRIDGQRKFNDFLRPDMKAMLDDFKNRGDRQKLFDARLDFF
;
A
#
# COMPACT_ATOMS: atom_id res chain seq x y z
N MET A 1 28.61 -2.74 -16.50
CA MET A 1 30.04 -2.77 -16.12
C MET A 1 30.13 -3.76 -14.96
N THR A 2 30.30 -5.05 -15.27
CA THR A 2 30.02 -6.18 -14.36
C THR A 2 30.91 -7.34 -14.76
N VAL A 3 32.20 -7.32 -14.37
CA VAL A 3 33.15 -8.34 -14.82
C VAL A 3 33.93 -9.01 -13.67
N ARG A 4 33.85 -8.56 -12.41
CA ARG A 4 34.73 -9.12 -11.35
C ARG A 4 34.15 -9.40 -9.96
N LEU A 5 32.83 -9.48 -9.78
CA LEU A 5 32.28 -10.04 -8.52
C LEU A 5 32.58 -11.55 -8.34
N PHE A 6 33.17 -12.23 -9.34
CA PHE A 6 33.57 -13.64 -9.32
C PHE A 6 34.86 -13.87 -10.14
N PRO A 7 35.99 -14.30 -9.55
CA PRO A 7 37.12 -14.81 -10.32
C PRO A 7 36.99 -16.32 -10.57
N GLU A 8 37.12 -16.74 -11.83
CA GLU A 8 37.48 -18.11 -12.21
C GLU A 8 38.99 -18.31 -11.95
N PHE A 9 39.37 -19.40 -11.30
CA PHE A 9 40.77 -19.81 -11.15
C PHE A 9 41.01 -21.12 -11.91
N ASP A 10 41.90 -21.05 -12.89
CA ASP A 10 42.52 -22.22 -13.51
C ASP A 10 43.74 -22.69 -12.70
N SER A 11 43.86 -24.00 -12.60
CA SER A 11 44.88 -24.79 -11.90
C SER A 11 46.21 -24.86 -12.65
N VAL A 12 47.36 -24.70 -11.96
CA VAL A 12 48.61 -25.48 -12.19
C VAL A 12 49.50 -25.50 -10.92
N SER A 13 50.09 -26.66 -10.66
CA SER A 13 50.94 -27.10 -9.54
C SER A 13 52.46 -26.77 -9.64
N ARG A 14 53.14 -26.58 -8.49
CA ARG A 14 54.28 -27.39 -7.92
C ARG A 14 55.33 -26.58 -7.11
N HIS A 15 55.63 -27.13 -5.93
CA HIS A 15 56.86 -27.14 -5.12
C HIS A 15 57.64 -25.84 -4.79
N SER A 16 57.84 -25.56 -3.49
CA SER A 16 59.00 -26.03 -2.72
C SER A 16 58.96 -25.57 -1.26
N SER A 17 59.71 -26.31 -0.43
CA SER A 17 59.82 -26.32 1.03
C SER A 17 60.66 -25.18 1.62
N GLY A 18 60.33 -24.72 2.84
CA GLY A 18 61.20 -23.86 3.64
C GLY A 18 60.77 -23.76 5.12
N ARG A 19 61.68 -24.09 6.03
CA ARG A 19 61.50 -24.36 7.47
C ARG A 19 61.31 -23.11 8.36
N LEU A 20 60.60 -23.35 9.47
CA LEU A 20 60.84 -22.95 10.88
C LEU A 20 61.38 -21.53 11.18
N PHE A 21 60.66 -20.78 12.02
CA PHE A 21 61.23 -20.29 13.29
C PHE A 21 60.11 -19.98 14.31
N GLN A 22 60.24 -20.58 15.50
CA GLN A 22 59.49 -20.24 16.70
C GLN A 22 60.12 -19.00 17.35
N SER A 23 59.30 -18.10 17.91
CA SER A 23 59.65 -17.48 19.18
C SER A 23 58.38 -17.04 19.91
N ARG A 24 58.18 -17.65 21.09
CA ARG A 24 57.26 -17.22 22.14
C ARG A 24 58.02 -16.24 23.03
N ILE A 25 57.45 -15.08 23.36
CA ILE A 25 57.64 -14.47 24.70
C ILE A 25 56.33 -13.81 25.14
N VAL A 26 55.86 -14.32 26.28
CA VAL A 26 54.79 -13.84 27.17
C VAL A 26 55.36 -12.70 28.03
N PHE A 27 54.60 -11.64 28.33
CA PHE A 27 54.53 -11.09 29.69
C PHE A 27 53.32 -10.15 29.84
N ALA A 28 52.43 -10.53 30.75
CA ALA A 28 51.37 -9.72 31.33
C ALA A 28 51.89 -9.03 32.62
N LEU A 29 51.06 -8.17 33.22
CA LEU A 29 51.18 -7.49 34.53
C LEU A 29 51.80 -6.06 34.44
N ILE A 30 51.29 -4.98 35.05
CA ILE A 30 50.11 -4.73 35.90
C ILE A 30 50.05 -3.22 36.26
N LEU A 31 48.85 -2.75 36.66
CA LEU A 31 48.49 -1.63 37.56
C LEU A 31 48.76 -0.14 37.24
N CYS A 32 47.63 0.59 37.31
CA CYS A 32 47.37 1.83 38.07
C CYS A 32 47.83 3.20 37.55
N PHE A 33 46.86 3.93 36.99
CA PHE A 33 46.57 5.34 37.29
C PHE A 33 45.05 5.56 37.08
N LEU A 34 44.22 5.56 38.13
CA LEU A 34 43.71 6.72 38.87
C LEU A 34 43.01 7.80 38.01
N GLY A 35 41.67 7.75 38.02
CA GLY A 35 40.82 8.88 38.37
C GLY A 35 40.54 9.94 37.30
N LEU A 36 39.56 9.66 36.43
CA LEU A 36 38.68 10.68 35.86
C LEU A 36 37.28 10.05 35.77
N ASP A 37 36.33 10.62 36.51
CA ASP A 37 34.92 10.25 36.47
C ASP A 37 34.34 10.45 35.06
N PHE A 38 34.42 9.40 34.24
CA PHE A 38 33.55 9.24 33.10
C PHE A 38 32.21 8.75 33.63
N PHE A 39 31.24 9.66 33.77
CA PHE A 39 29.85 9.25 33.67
C PHE A 39 29.71 8.49 32.34
N PRO A 40 29.32 7.20 32.35
CA PRO A 40 28.99 6.53 31.10
C PRO A 40 27.80 7.27 30.52
N PHE A 41 28.00 7.93 29.38
CA PHE A 41 26.87 8.33 28.54
C PHE A 41 26.03 7.07 28.32
N PRO A 42 24.73 7.07 28.64
CA PRO A 42 23.89 5.93 28.32
C PRO A 42 23.98 5.73 26.80
N ALA A 43 24.44 4.55 26.38
CA ALA A 43 24.33 4.12 25.00
C ALA A 43 22.87 4.35 24.58
N ALA A 44 22.65 5.06 23.47
CA ALA A 44 21.31 5.27 22.95
C ALA A 44 20.70 3.89 22.66
N GLN A 45 19.79 3.44 23.51
CA GLN A 45 19.02 2.23 23.28
C GLN A 45 17.94 2.54 22.25
N ALA A 46 17.94 1.83 21.12
CA ALA A 46 16.80 1.88 20.21
C ALA A 46 15.69 1.00 20.76
N GLY A 47 14.48 1.53 20.72
CA GLY A 47 13.26 0.77 20.85
C GLY A 47 12.78 0.26 19.48
N GLU A 48 12.12 -0.90 19.48
CA GLU A 48 11.24 -1.35 18.42
C GLU A 48 9.81 -1.39 18.96
N VAL A 49 8.87 -0.84 18.19
CA VAL A 49 7.43 -0.90 18.44
C VAL A 49 6.79 -1.69 17.31
N GLU A 50 6.07 -2.75 17.68
CA GLU A 50 5.22 -3.52 16.75
C GLU A 50 3.76 -3.16 17.02
N LEU A 51 3.05 -2.79 15.96
CA LEU A 51 1.63 -2.47 16.01
C LEU A 51 0.75 -3.72 15.79
N GLU A 52 -0.54 -3.67 16.17
CA GLU A 52 -1.50 -4.79 16.03
C GLU A 52 -1.55 -5.35 14.60
N HIS A 53 -1.47 -4.46 13.60
CA HIS A 53 -1.46 -4.83 12.18
C HIS A 53 -0.10 -5.32 11.66
N GLY A 54 0.94 -5.31 12.51
CA GLY A 54 2.27 -5.85 12.20
C GLY A 54 3.31 -4.84 11.67
N THR A 55 2.99 -3.54 11.58
CA THR A 55 4.02 -2.55 11.25
C THR A 55 5.02 -2.44 12.39
N ILE A 56 6.30 -2.43 12.02
CA ILE A 56 7.42 -2.31 12.93
C ILE A 56 8.08 -0.95 12.73
N ILE A 57 8.14 -0.16 13.81
CA ILE A 57 8.80 1.16 13.84
C ILE A 57 9.98 1.10 14.81
N ARG A 58 11.14 1.61 14.39
CA ARG A 58 12.38 1.57 15.18
C ARG A 58 12.85 2.98 15.48
N GLY A 59 13.26 3.22 16.72
CA GLY A 59 13.76 4.51 17.17
C GLY A 59 13.71 4.66 18.69
N SER A 60 14.10 5.83 19.20
CA SER A 60 13.97 6.11 20.63
C SER A 60 12.49 6.27 21.00
N LEU A 61 12.04 5.49 21.98
CA LEU A 61 10.63 5.39 22.37
C LEU A 61 10.32 6.32 23.55
N VAL A 62 9.36 7.22 23.40
CA VAL A 62 8.92 8.17 24.43
C VAL A 62 7.39 8.17 24.55
N PRO A 63 6.81 7.85 25.72
CA PRO A 63 5.38 8.03 25.97
C PRO A 63 5.02 9.52 26.10
N ILE A 64 3.95 9.98 25.43
CA ILE A 64 3.49 11.38 25.46
C ILE A 64 1.97 11.51 25.69
N LEU A 65 1.54 12.60 26.34
CA LEU A 65 0.13 12.84 26.71
C LEU A 65 -0.74 13.40 25.57
N GLY A 66 -0.10 14.11 24.64
CA GLY A 66 -0.73 14.66 23.44
C GLY A 66 0.30 15.03 22.38
N LEU A 67 -0.17 15.26 21.15
CA LEU A 67 0.69 15.53 19.99
C LEU A 67 1.42 16.89 20.04
N THR A 68 0.92 17.86 20.81
CA THR A 68 1.52 19.19 20.94
C THR A 68 1.61 19.59 22.41
N ASP A 69 2.59 20.43 22.75
CA ASP A 69 2.77 20.95 24.12
C ASP A 69 1.53 21.69 24.63
N ALA A 70 0.88 22.47 23.77
CA ALA A 70 -0.33 23.19 24.11
C ALA A 70 -1.50 22.25 24.47
N LEU A 71 -1.59 21.11 23.78
CA LEU A 71 -2.61 20.10 24.06
C LEU A 71 -2.23 19.28 25.30
N ALA A 72 -0.97 18.86 25.41
CA ALA A 72 -0.43 18.17 26.58
C ALA A 72 -0.64 19.00 27.85
N SER A 73 -0.30 20.29 27.84
CA SER A 73 -0.51 21.21 28.98
C SER A 73 -1.99 21.35 29.37
N LYS A 74 -2.91 21.41 28.39
CA LYS A 74 -4.36 21.43 28.66
C LYS A 74 -4.86 20.13 29.30
N LEU A 75 -4.21 19.00 28.98
CA LEU A 75 -4.54 17.69 29.50
C LEU A 75 -3.87 17.42 30.85
N GLU A 76 -2.70 18.03 31.10
CA GLU A 76 -1.97 18.02 32.36
C GLU A 76 -2.60 18.92 33.42
N GLY A 77 -3.35 19.97 33.04
CA GLY A 77 -4.08 20.83 33.98
C GLY A 77 -5.08 20.12 34.91
N ASP A 78 -5.35 18.83 34.66
CA ASP A 78 -6.14 17.93 35.51
C ASP A 78 -5.28 17.01 36.43
N VAL A 79 -3.94 17.16 36.46
CA VAL A 79 -2.99 16.36 37.27
C VAL A 79 -1.90 17.26 37.91
N PRO A 80 -1.54 17.11 39.20
CA PRO A 80 -0.57 17.99 39.88
C PRO A 80 0.86 17.96 39.28
N ILE A 81 1.49 19.14 39.24
CA ILE A 81 2.63 19.59 38.41
C ILE A 81 4.01 18.95 38.74
N GLN A 82 4.14 17.93 39.60
CA GLN A 82 5.46 17.48 40.08
C GLN A 82 6.11 16.28 39.34
N GLU A 83 5.48 15.66 38.34
CA GLU A 83 6.02 14.45 37.66
C GLU A 83 6.07 14.54 36.12
N SER A 84 6.05 15.75 35.54
CA SER A 84 5.63 15.99 34.15
C SER A 84 6.68 15.80 33.03
N ALA A 85 7.54 14.77 33.03
CA ALA A 85 8.37 14.58 31.84
C ALA A 85 8.83 13.17 31.44
N ARG A 86 8.91 12.16 32.33
CA ARG A 86 9.59 10.91 31.93
C ARG A 86 8.97 9.58 32.33
N THR A 87 7.85 9.53 33.05
CA THR A 87 7.27 8.24 33.48
C THR A 87 5.75 8.32 33.64
N PHE A 88 5.01 8.70 32.60
CA PHE A 88 3.55 8.50 32.63
C PHE A 88 3.22 7.09 32.15
N ASP A 89 3.07 6.16 33.10
CA ASP A 89 2.66 4.77 32.85
C ASP A 89 1.23 4.66 32.25
N GLY A 90 0.54 5.78 32.03
CA GLY A 90 -0.78 5.89 31.40
C GLY A 90 -0.87 6.73 30.12
N ALA A 91 0.26 7.18 29.53
CA ALA A 91 0.22 8.03 28.34
C ALA A 91 -0.44 7.31 27.13
N PRO A 92 -1.37 7.96 26.39
CA PRO A 92 -2.14 7.31 25.32
C PRO A 92 -1.37 7.17 24.00
N ILE A 93 -0.23 7.84 23.83
CA ILE A 93 0.54 7.90 22.59
C ILE A 93 2.00 7.54 22.85
N TYR A 94 2.60 6.81 21.92
CA TYR A 94 4.04 6.64 21.82
C TYR A 94 4.59 7.48 20.68
N LEU A 95 5.65 8.23 20.97
CA LEU A 95 6.55 8.85 20.00
C LEU A 95 7.75 7.92 19.81
N VAL A 96 8.07 7.61 18.56
CA VAL A 96 9.27 6.86 18.16
C VAL A 96 10.12 7.77 17.26
N ASP A 97 11.27 8.24 17.76
CA ASP A 97 12.18 9.12 16.99
C ASP A 97 13.34 8.28 16.43
N ASP A 98 13.38 8.14 15.11
CA ASP A 98 14.43 7.38 14.39
C ASP A 98 15.68 8.22 14.04
N GLY A 99 15.68 9.49 14.45
CA GLY A 99 16.68 10.50 14.12
C GLY A 99 16.17 11.51 13.09
N MET A 100 15.44 11.07 12.06
CA MET A 100 14.93 11.88 10.94
C MET A 100 13.43 12.15 11.06
N VAL A 101 12.67 11.14 11.49
CA VAL A 101 11.21 11.14 11.57
C VAL A 101 10.78 10.82 12.99
N ARG A 102 9.79 11.56 13.49
CA ARG A 102 9.04 11.21 14.69
C ARG A 102 7.76 10.51 14.26
N TYR A 103 7.63 9.25 14.63
CA TYR A 103 6.41 8.49 14.44
C TYR A 103 5.56 8.55 15.70
N PHE A 104 4.33 9.01 15.58
CA PHE A 104 3.34 9.01 16.66
C PHE A 104 2.34 7.89 16.42
N VAL A 105 2.18 7.02 17.42
CA VAL A 105 1.27 5.87 17.36
C VAL A 105 0.43 5.74 18.64
N PRO A 106 -0.82 5.28 18.55
CA PRO A 106 -1.64 4.96 19.71
C PRO A 106 -1.00 3.87 20.56
N ARG A 107 -0.90 4.09 21.87
CA ARG A 107 -0.44 3.05 22.80
C ARG A 107 -1.27 1.78 22.73
N ARG A 108 -2.59 1.92 22.53
CA ARG A 108 -3.52 0.78 22.45
C ARG A 108 -3.28 -0.12 21.24
N GLN A 109 -2.61 0.39 20.20
CA GLN A 109 -2.25 -0.36 19.01
C GLN A 109 -0.89 -1.06 19.14
N VAL A 110 -0.13 -0.85 20.23
CA VAL A 110 1.19 -1.46 20.40
C VAL A 110 1.10 -2.82 21.06
N VAL A 111 1.49 -3.88 20.34
CA VAL A 111 1.48 -5.27 20.84
C VAL A 111 2.83 -5.69 21.43
N ARG A 112 3.94 -5.19 20.89
CA ARG A 112 5.29 -5.52 21.38
C ARG A 112 6.16 -4.28 21.47
N LYS A 113 6.96 -4.22 22.52
CA LYS A 113 8.05 -3.26 22.70
C LYS A 113 9.33 -4.03 22.98
N ASN A 114 10.40 -3.65 22.30
CA ASN A 114 11.73 -4.16 22.60
C ASN A 114 12.67 -2.98 22.74
N GLN A 115 13.21 -2.74 23.93
CA GLN A 115 14.16 -1.64 24.20
C GLN A 115 15.62 -2.13 24.24
N ASP A 116 15.87 -3.40 23.92
CA ASP A 116 17.19 -4.03 24.05
C ASP A 116 18.02 -3.97 22.76
N GLN A 117 17.69 -3.11 21.79
CA GLN A 117 18.51 -2.93 20.59
C GLN A 117 19.68 -1.96 20.85
N GLU A 118 20.89 -2.50 20.81
CA GLU A 118 22.14 -1.73 20.79
C GLU A 118 22.34 -1.03 19.43
N LEU A 119 22.10 0.28 19.37
CA LEU A 119 22.45 1.11 18.20
C LEU A 119 23.97 1.27 17.99
N SER A 120 24.78 0.88 18.98
CA SER A 120 26.26 0.96 18.93
C SER A 120 26.91 0.07 17.87
N ARG A 121 26.13 -0.70 17.10
CA ARG A 121 26.60 -1.60 16.03
C ARG A 121 26.65 -0.96 14.64
N LEU A 122 26.04 0.22 14.44
CA LEU A 122 26.00 0.89 13.14
C LEU A 122 27.27 1.71 12.91
N GLU A 123 27.88 1.54 11.74
CA GLU A 123 29.03 2.35 11.31
C GLU A 123 28.60 3.80 11.11
N THR A 124 29.28 4.73 11.77
CA THR A 124 28.90 6.14 11.76
C THR A 124 30.11 7.02 11.51
N PHE A 125 30.00 7.98 10.59
CA PHE A 125 31.07 8.88 10.18
C PHE A 125 30.72 10.32 10.53
N LYS A 126 31.65 11.06 11.13
CA LYS A 126 31.46 12.47 11.49
C LYS A 126 32.11 13.37 10.46
N LEU A 127 31.39 14.39 10.01
CA LEU A 127 31.94 15.45 9.16
C LEU A 127 31.96 16.79 9.93
N PRO A 128 33.13 17.30 10.34
CA PRO A 128 33.21 18.54 11.10
C PRO A 128 32.69 19.75 10.31
N GLN A 129 31.74 20.48 10.90
CA GLN A 129 31.20 21.73 10.32
C GLN A 129 31.49 22.94 11.20
N LYS A 130 31.75 24.09 10.55
CA LYS A 130 31.85 25.39 11.23
C LYS A 130 30.48 26.06 11.23
N VAL A 131 29.81 26.08 12.38
CA VAL A 131 28.50 26.71 12.57
C VAL A 131 28.66 28.08 13.23
N THR A 132 28.18 29.15 12.57
CA THR A 132 28.32 30.54 13.05
C THR A 132 26.99 31.16 13.50
N GLY A 133 25.85 30.52 13.24
CA GLY A 133 24.51 31.10 13.38
C GLY A 133 23.65 30.63 14.54
N ARG A 134 24.14 30.69 15.79
CA ARG A 134 23.41 30.15 16.96
C ARG A 134 22.14 30.90 17.39
N ASN A 135 21.84 32.09 16.84
CA ASN A 135 20.79 32.97 17.36
C ASN A 135 19.58 33.21 16.42
N GLN A 136 19.51 32.57 15.25
CA GLN A 136 18.40 32.74 14.30
C GLN A 136 17.77 31.39 13.96
N MET A 137 16.65 31.07 14.61
CA MET A 137 15.87 29.85 14.38
C MET A 137 14.85 30.04 13.26
N LEU A 138 14.72 29.04 12.38
CA LEU A 138 13.67 29.00 11.37
C LEU A 138 12.37 28.50 11.99
N LYS A 139 11.28 29.27 11.87
CA LYS A 139 9.95 28.90 12.38
C LYS A 139 9.11 28.15 11.36
N THR A 140 9.34 28.39 10.07
CA THR A 140 8.61 27.78 8.97
C THR A 140 9.56 27.65 7.81
N VAL A 141 9.50 26.51 7.12
CA VAL A 141 10.29 26.26 5.91
C VAL A 141 9.30 26.26 4.73
N GLY A 142 9.48 27.26 3.85
CA GLY A 142 8.70 27.37 2.62
C GLY A 142 9.11 26.32 1.58
N SER A 143 8.51 26.39 0.40
CA SER A 143 8.86 25.48 -0.69
C SER A 143 10.30 25.67 -1.15
N TYR A 144 10.94 24.57 -1.52
CA TYR A 144 12.29 24.55 -2.07
C TYR A 144 12.25 25.05 -3.51
N ILE A 145 13.10 26.02 -3.83
CA ILE A 145 13.30 26.53 -5.20
C ILE A 145 14.45 25.76 -5.86
N ASP A 146 15.57 25.64 -5.15
CA ASP A 146 16.77 24.99 -5.64
C ASP A 146 17.51 24.33 -4.48
N VAL A 147 18.08 23.17 -4.74
CA VAL A 147 18.86 22.38 -3.78
C VAL A 147 20.08 21.85 -4.51
N THR A 148 21.25 22.40 -4.21
CA THR A 148 22.49 21.89 -4.78
C THR A 148 22.82 20.51 -4.20
N ASP A 149 23.58 19.71 -4.93
CA ASP A 149 24.23 18.53 -4.34
C ASP A 149 25.19 18.95 -3.21
N PHE A 150 25.52 18.00 -2.35
CA PHE A 150 26.59 18.19 -1.36
C PHE A 150 27.96 18.17 -2.05
N ASP A 151 28.88 19.00 -1.57
CA ASP A 151 30.29 18.82 -1.84
C ASP A 151 30.88 17.67 -1.00
N LYS A 152 32.14 17.31 -1.27
CA LYS A 152 32.85 16.25 -0.51
C LYS A 152 33.00 16.54 0.98
N PHE A 153 32.86 17.79 1.41
CA PHE A 153 32.89 18.19 2.83
C PHE A 153 31.49 18.19 3.45
N GLY A 154 30.48 17.70 2.73
CA GLY A 154 29.10 17.61 3.18
C GLY A 154 28.37 18.95 3.21
N ARG A 155 28.74 19.94 2.40
CA ARG A 155 28.09 21.26 2.37
C ARG A 155 27.25 21.45 1.12
N ARG A 156 26.10 22.09 1.27
CA ARG A 156 25.23 22.47 0.14
C ARG A 156 24.52 23.79 0.38
N THR A 157 23.97 24.36 -0.69
CA THR A 157 23.08 25.51 -0.63
C THR A 157 21.65 25.07 -0.92
N VAL A 158 20.72 25.52 -0.09
CA VAL A 158 19.29 25.36 -0.28
C VAL A 158 18.66 26.73 -0.42
N THR A 159 17.92 26.94 -1.50
CA THR A 159 17.17 28.18 -1.73
C THR A 159 15.71 27.95 -1.44
N LEU A 160 15.18 28.64 -0.44
CA LEU A 160 13.76 28.58 -0.06
C LEU A 160 12.99 29.77 -0.63
N ASN A 161 11.73 29.55 -1.01
CA ASN A 161 10.79 30.63 -1.23
C ASN A 161 10.20 31.09 0.11
N THR A 162 10.33 32.37 0.44
CA THR A 162 9.76 32.94 1.67
C THR A 162 8.88 34.14 1.35
N SER A 163 8.05 34.56 2.30
CA SER A 163 7.22 35.79 2.16
C SER A 163 8.04 37.07 1.97
N LYS A 164 9.34 37.04 2.26
CA LYS A 164 10.28 38.16 2.06
C LYS A 164 11.17 37.98 0.82
N GLY A 165 10.87 37.00 -0.03
CA GLY A 165 11.66 36.63 -1.22
C GLY A 165 12.51 35.38 -1.01
N ASN A 166 13.42 35.13 -1.94
CA ASN A 166 14.26 33.92 -1.94
C ASN A 166 15.32 34.00 -0.84
N LEU A 167 15.41 32.96 -0.03
CA LEU A 167 16.39 32.85 1.06
C LEU A 167 17.34 31.69 0.79
N ALA A 168 18.60 32.00 0.48
CA ALA A 168 19.65 30.99 0.36
C ALA A 168 20.22 30.64 1.75
N LEU A 169 20.15 29.37 2.10
CA LEU A 169 20.60 28.78 3.35
C LEU A 169 21.72 27.79 3.09
N LEU A 170 22.77 27.86 3.91
CA LEU A 170 23.87 26.91 3.85
C LEU A 170 23.63 25.78 4.84
N GLN A 171 23.68 24.55 4.36
CA GLN A 171 23.58 23.34 5.17
C GLN A 171 24.91 22.59 5.18
N GLY A 172 25.20 21.92 6.30
CA GLY A 172 26.32 21.02 6.44
C GLY A 172 25.90 19.70 7.07
N VAL A 173 26.38 18.59 6.53
CA VAL A 173 26.27 17.25 7.12
C VAL A 173 27.24 17.18 8.29
N THR A 174 26.73 16.78 9.45
CA THR A 174 27.52 16.62 10.68
C THR A 174 27.84 15.16 10.97
N GLU A 175 26.94 14.26 10.56
CA GLU A 175 27.05 12.83 10.80
C GLU A 175 26.38 12.05 9.66
N ILE A 176 27.00 10.95 9.23
CA ILE A 176 26.50 10.00 8.24
C ILE A 176 26.32 8.66 8.94
N THR A 177 25.08 8.15 8.96
CA THR A 177 24.73 6.80 9.42
C THR A 177 24.21 5.96 8.26
N PRO A 178 24.10 4.63 8.39
CA PRO A 178 23.65 3.78 7.30
C PRO A 178 22.19 4.07 6.87
N HIS A 179 21.40 4.69 7.75
CA HIS A 179 19.98 4.95 7.52
C HIS A 179 19.65 6.42 7.24
N HIS A 180 20.37 7.35 7.88
CA HIS A 180 20.20 8.78 7.65
C HIS A 180 21.49 9.60 7.81
N LEU A 181 21.51 10.78 7.20
CA LEU A 181 22.46 11.86 7.45
C LEU A 181 21.83 12.86 8.43
N LYS A 182 22.62 13.39 9.36
CA LYS A 182 22.26 14.53 10.20
C LYS A 182 22.81 15.81 9.58
N LEU A 183 21.96 16.80 9.42
CA LEU A 183 22.29 18.09 8.83
C LEU A 183 22.04 19.21 9.83
N THR A 184 22.84 20.27 9.73
CA THR A 184 22.61 21.56 10.41
C THR A 184 22.70 22.70 9.43
N GLY A 185 21.95 23.78 9.67
CA GLY A 185 22.22 25.09 9.11
C GLY A 185 23.58 25.61 9.60
N LEU A 186 24.39 26.15 8.69
CA LEU A 186 25.72 26.69 9.04
C LEU A 186 25.62 28.14 9.57
N LYS A 187 24.61 28.88 9.10
CA LYS A 187 24.36 30.30 9.45
C LYS A 187 23.05 30.52 10.22
N GLN A 188 22.24 29.49 10.40
CA GLN A 188 20.96 29.53 11.11
C GLN A 188 20.80 28.24 11.91
N GLN A 189 19.99 28.25 12.97
CA GLN A 189 19.63 27.04 13.69
C GLN A 189 18.56 26.29 12.89
N TRP A 190 18.97 25.19 12.27
CA TRP A 190 18.13 24.36 11.42
C TRP A 190 18.68 22.94 11.36
N ASP A 191 18.18 22.06 12.23
CA ASP A 191 18.58 20.66 12.30
C ASP A 191 17.53 19.79 11.60
N LEU A 192 17.98 18.86 10.77
CA LEU A 192 17.11 17.97 10.00
C LEU A 192 17.83 16.67 9.63
N GLY A 193 17.06 15.65 9.24
CA GLY A 193 17.57 14.39 8.71
C GLY A 193 17.33 14.25 7.20
N LEU A 194 18.21 13.50 6.55
CA LEU A 194 18.00 12.98 5.18
C LEU A 194 18.25 11.48 5.15
N ARG A 195 17.42 10.71 4.43
CA ARG A 195 17.69 9.29 4.22
C ARG A 195 18.99 9.11 3.43
N THR A 196 19.85 8.20 3.87
CA THR A 196 21.15 7.94 3.23
C THR A 196 21.00 7.55 1.76
N THR A 197 20.00 6.72 1.45
CA THR A 197 19.70 6.28 0.09
C THR A 197 19.09 7.36 -0.82
N SER A 198 18.79 8.56 -0.29
CA SER A 198 18.34 9.70 -1.09
C SER A 198 19.51 10.54 -1.62
N ILE A 199 20.73 10.29 -1.16
CA ILE A 199 21.95 10.96 -1.65
C ILE A 199 22.46 10.20 -2.88
N LYS A 200 22.98 10.93 -3.88
CA LYS A 200 23.62 10.31 -5.04
C LYS A 200 24.83 9.50 -4.58
N GLU A 201 25.03 8.31 -5.15
CA GLU A 201 26.08 7.38 -4.74
C GLU A 201 27.48 8.01 -4.81
N ASP A 202 27.80 8.70 -5.90
CA ASP A 202 29.08 9.41 -6.07
C ASP A 202 29.31 10.52 -5.03
N VAL A 203 28.25 11.24 -4.66
CA VAL A 203 28.30 12.28 -3.62
C VAL A 203 28.48 11.68 -2.22
N LEU A 204 27.76 10.59 -1.92
CA LEU A 204 27.89 9.87 -0.66
C LEU A 204 29.30 9.29 -0.51
N ASP A 205 29.81 8.66 -1.56
CA ASP A 205 31.17 8.12 -1.62
C ASP A 205 32.21 9.21 -1.38
N ALA A 206 32.06 10.37 -2.02
CA ALA A 206 32.99 11.49 -1.84
C ALA A 206 33.02 11.99 -0.38
N MET A 207 31.86 12.05 0.30
CA MET A 207 31.79 12.46 1.70
C MET A 207 32.36 11.40 2.65
N LEU A 208 32.07 10.12 2.43
CA LEU A 208 32.62 9.03 3.23
C LEU A 208 34.14 8.94 3.08
N ASN A 209 34.63 9.14 1.86
CA ASN A 209 36.06 9.15 1.56
C ASN A 209 36.79 10.32 2.26
N GLU A 210 36.18 11.50 2.32
CA GLU A 210 36.75 12.63 3.06
C GLU A 210 36.75 12.40 4.59
N ALA A 211 35.88 11.53 5.10
CA ALA A 211 35.76 11.24 6.53
C ALA A 211 36.73 10.15 7.06
N ILE A 212 37.53 9.53 6.19
CA ILE A 212 38.44 8.43 6.55
C ILE A 212 39.88 8.66 6.08
N ASP A 213 40.83 7.96 6.69
CA ASP A 213 42.18 7.80 6.15
C ASP A 213 42.22 6.66 5.12
N HIS A 214 42.43 7.01 3.85
CA HIS A 214 42.53 6.04 2.76
C HIS A 214 43.71 5.06 2.90
N LEU A 215 44.73 5.39 3.68
CA LEU A 215 45.85 4.47 3.91
C LEU A 215 45.55 3.47 5.03
N ASN A 216 44.44 3.65 5.76
CA ASN A 216 44.01 2.74 6.81
C ASN A 216 42.99 1.71 6.27
N PRO A 217 43.38 0.44 6.07
CA PRO A 217 42.47 -0.59 5.56
C PRO A 217 41.27 -0.85 6.48
N ASN A 218 41.39 -0.64 7.79
CA ASN A 218 40.26 -0.88 8.71
C ASN A 218 39.15 0.17 8.53
N GLU A 219 39.50 1.42 8.23
CA GLU A 219 38.52 2.48 7.97
C GLU A 219 37.83 2.26 6.61
N ARG A 220 38.56 1.77 5.60
CA ARG A 220 37.93 1.32 4.34
C ARG A 220 36.97 0.15 4.56
N ILE A 221 37.32 -0.82 5.42
CA ILE A 221 36.42 -1.91 5.80
C ILE A 221 35.16 -1.36 6.51
N ALA A 222 35.30 -0.34 7.35
CA ALA A 222 34.15 0.31 7.99
C ALA A 222 33.20 0.93 6.96
N VAL A 223 33.73 1.58 5.91
CA VAL A 223 32.93 2.10 4.79
C VAL A 223 32.23 0.97 4.02
N ALA A 224 32.92 -0.14 3.75
CA ALA A 224 32.29 -1.30 3.10
C ALA A 224 31.16 -1.91 3.95
N ARG A 225 31.35 -2.01 5.28
CA ARG A 225 30.32 -2.44 6.23
C ARG A 225 29.16 -1.46 6.34
N PHE A 226 29.44 -0.16 6.27
CA PHE A 226 28.42 0.87 6.20
C PHE A 226 27.50 0.66 5.00
N TYR A 227 28.05 0.39 3.81
CA TYR A 227 27.23 0.11 2.63
C TYR A 227 26.38 -1.15 2.80
N ILE A 228 26.90 -2.23 3.41
CA ILE A 228 26.09 -3.41 3.76
C ILE A 228 24.92 -3.00 4.66
N GLN A 229 25.20 -2.26 5.74
CA GLN A 229 24.19 -1.82 6.72
C GLN A 229 23.16 -0.86 6.11
N ALA A 230 23.54 -0.10 5.08
CA ALA A 230 22.67 0.78 4.32
C ALA A 230 21.85 0.05 3.22
N GLY A 231 22.11 -1.26 2.99
CA GLY A 231 21.51 -2.03 1.89
C GLY A 231 22.06 -1.68 0.51
N LEU A 232 23.19 -0.98 0.44
CA LEU A 232 23.88 -0.56 -0.78
C LEU A 232 24.91 -1.63 -1.19
N TYR A 233 24.43 -2.81 -1.57
CA TYR A 233 25.28 -3.98 -1.78
C TYR A 233 26.25 -3.88 -2.96
N LEU A 234 25.91 -3.12 -4.01
CA LEU A 234 26.81 -2.89 -5.15
C LEU A 234 28.03 -2.04 -4.74
N PRO A 235 27.86 -0.84 -4.16
CA PRO A 235 28.98 -0.08 -3.58
C PRO A 235 29.79 -0.86 -2.54
N ALA A 236 29.14 -1.67 -1.71
CA ALA A 236 29.83 -2.52 -0.74
C ALA A 236 30.80 -3.51 -1.43
N GLY A 237 30.35 -4.14 -2.51
CA GLY A 237 31.17 -5.08 -3.28
C GLY A 237 32.38 -4.40 -3.92
N GLU A 238 32.17 -3.24 -4.54
CA GLU A 238 33.25 -2.44 -5.14
C GLU A 238 34.27 -1.98 -4.10
N ALA A 239 33.81 -1.61 -2.90
CA ALA A 239 34.68 -1.25 -1.79
C ALA A 239 35.54 -2.43 -1.32
N PHE A 240 34.97 -3.63 -1.17
CA PHE A 240 35.75 -4.83 -0.83
C PHE A 240 36.74 -5.23 -1.93
N ASP A 241 36.35 -5.15 -3.20
CA ASP A 241 37.24 -5.42 -4.33
C ASP A 241 38.44 -4.46 -4.36
N ALA A 242 38.21 -3.18 -4.06
CA ALA A 242 39.27 -2.18 -3.93
C ALA A 242 40.21 -2.49 -2.75
N ILE A 243 39.66 -2.92 -1.61
CA ILE A 243 40.47 -3.32 -0.43
C ILE A 243 41.32 -4.55 -0.75
N GLU A 244 40.77 -5.59 -1.38
CA GLU A 244 41.53 -6.80 -1.72
C GLU A 244 42.67 -6.49 -2.72
N ARG A 245 42.43 -5.58 -3.66
CA ARG A 245 43.44 -5.13 -4.63
C ARG A 245 44.56 -4.32 -3.98
N ASP A 246 44.20 -3.35 -3.15
CA ASP A 246 45.15 -2.39 -2.57
C ASP A 246 45.86 -2.95 -1.33
N PHE A 247 45.23 -3.89 -0.60
CA PHE A 247 45.72 -4.54 0.61
C PHE A 247 45.48 -6.08 0.58
N PRO A 248 46.22 -6.84 -0.25
CA PRO A 248 45.99 -8.28 -0.44
C PRO A 248 46.07 -9.11 0.86
N GLU A 249 46.83 -8.66 1.86
CA GLU A 249 46.97 -9.30 3.16
C GLU A 249 45.68 -9.27 4.01
N TYR A 250 44.72 -8.40 3.67
CA TYR A 250 43.42 -8.32 4.35
C TYR A 250 42.35 -9.27 3.78
N LYS A 251 42.66 -10.01 2.70
CA LYS A 251 41.72 -10.91 2.01
C LYS A 251 41.00 -11.87 2.95
N GLU A 252 41.73 -12.54 3.84
CA GLU A 252 41.12 -13.48 4.81
C GLU A 252 40.25 -12.75 5.84
N LYS A 253 40.65 -11.54 6.26
CA LYS A 253 39.91 -10.73 7.23
C LYS A 253 38.57 -10.25 6.67
N ILE A 254 38.49 -9.94 5.38
CA ILE A 254 37.26 -9.46 4.75
C ILE A 254 36.36 -10.59 4.22
N ALA A 255 36.87 -11.82 4.11
CA ALA A 255 36.15 -12.94 3.52
C ALA A 255 34.77 -13.19 4.13
N THR A 256 34.65 -13.06 5.47
CA THR A 256 33.37 -13.21 6.17
C THR A 256 32.36 -12.13 5.78
N TYR A 257 32.79 -10.87 5.68
CA TYR A 257 31.92 -9.76 5.28
C TYR A 257 31.49 -9.88 3.81
N VAL A 258 32.41 -10.31 2.93
CA VAL A 258 32.08 -10.58 1.52
C VAL A 258 31.05 -11.71 1.40
N SER A 259 31.17 -12.76 2.22
CA SER A 259 30.18 -13.84 2.27
C SER A 259 28.82 -13.38 2.78
N GLU A 260 28.80 -12.53 3.82
CA GLU A 260 27.58 -11.92 4.36
C GLU A 260 26.90 -11.02 3.31
N LEU A 261 27.67 -10.12 2.68
CA LEU A 261 27.23 -9.25 1.58
C LEU A 261 26.54 -10.05 0.48
N ARG A 262 27.19 -11.12 0.00
CA ARG A 262 26.62 -12.00 -1.05
C ARG A 262 25.30 -12.61 -0.60
N THR A 263 25.24 -13.09 0.64
CA THR A 263 24.02 -13.69 1.20
C THR A 263 22.87 -12.68 1.25
N LEU A 264 23.13 -11.47 1.78
CA LEU A 264 22.13 -10.40 1.90
C LEU A 264 21.67 -9.91 0.52
N HIS A 265 22.59 -9.72 -0.42
CA HIS A 265 22.26 -9.32 -1.78
C HIS A 265 21.41 -10.38 -2.50
N SER A 266 21.79 -11.66 -2.42
CA SER A 266 21.00 -12.76 -2.99
C SER A 266 19.61 -12.86 -2.35
N GLN A 267 19.49 -12.62 -1.04
CA GLN A 267 18.18 -12.58 -0.38
C GLN A 267 17.33 -11.40 -0.88
N GLN A 268 17.92 -10.23 -1.09
CA GLN A 268 17.20 -9.08 -1.66
C GLN A 268 16.70 -9.37 -3.08
N LEU A 269 17.53 -10.00 -3.93
CA LEU A 269 17.14 -10.39 -5.28
C LEU A 269 15.99 -11.42 -5.26
N LEU A 270 16.03 -12.38 -4.33
CA LEU A 270 14.95 -13.35 -4.14
C LEU A 270 13.65 -12.67 -3.68
N ASN A 271 13.74 -11.69 -2.77
CA ASN A 271 12.59 -10.92 -2.32
C ASN A 271 11.97 -10.12 -3.48
N GLU A 272 12.79 -9.46 -4.30
CA GLU A 272 12.34 -8.75 -5.51
C GLU A 272 11.70 -9.72 -6.52
N LEU A 273 12.27 -10.91 -6.73
CA LEU A 273 11.68 -11.95 -7.58
C LEU A 273 10.28 -12.33 -7.08
N ASN A 274 10.15 -12.64 -5.80
CA ASN A 274 8.86 -13.00 -5.20
C ASN A 274 7.84 -11.86 -5.29
N GLN A 275 8.28 -10.62 -5.11
CA GLN A 275 7.44 -9.44 -5.29
C GLN A 275 6.92 -9.32 -6.73
N ARG A 276 7.79 -9.50 -7.74
CA ARG A 276 7.40 -9.51 -9.16
C ARG A 276 6.36 -10.58 -9.46
N ARG A 277 6.54 -11.78 -8.91
CA ARG A 277 5.57 -12.87 -9.06
C ARG A 277 4.20 -12.50 -8.50
N ARG A 278 4.17 -11.93 -7.28
CA ARG A 278 2.91 -11.47 -6.65
C ARG A 278 2.25 -10.32 -7.40
N ALA A 279 3.03 -9.52 -8.12
CA ALA A 279 2.55 -8.41 -8.94
C ALA A 279 2.10 -8.82 -10.37
N GLY A 280 2.07 -10.12 -10.70
CA GLY A 280 1.72 -10.63 -12.04
C GLY A 280 2.81 -10.42 -13.10
N GLN A 281 4.02 -10.01 -12.71
CA GLN A 281 5.13 -9.68 -13.64
C GLN A 281 5.94 -10.93 -14.03
N HIS A 282 5.26 -11.92 -14.60
CA HIS A 282 5.84 -13.24 -14.83
C HIS A 282 7.03 -13.23 -15.78
N ARG A 283 7.01 -12.42 -16.85
CA ARG A 283 8.13 -12.37 -17.80
C ARG A 283 9.34 -11.70 -17.14
N LEU A 284 9.14 -10.67 -16.32
CA LEU A 284 10.23 -10.08 -15.53
C LEU A 284 10.76 -11.05 -14.47
N ALA A 285 9.90 -11.84 -13.83
CA ALA A 285 10.30 -12.87 -12.88
C ALA A 285 11.17 -13.95 -13.55
N GLN A 286 10.75 -14.49 -14.69
CA GLN A 286 11.53 -15.45 -15.47
C GLN A 286 12.89 -14.88 -15.90
N ASN A 287 12.92 -13.63 -16.37
CA ASN A 287 14.16 -12.94 -16.71
C ASN A 287 15.09 -12.76 -15.51
N ALA A 288 14.53 -12.50 -14.32
CA ALA A 288 15.31 -12.40 -13.09
C ALA A 288 15.90 -13.75 -12.65
N ILE A 289 15.15 -14.85 -12.80
CA ILE A 289 15.64 -16.22 -12.53
C ILE A 289 16.84 -16.55 -13.43
N MET A 290 16.75 -16.27 -14.74
CA MET A 290 17.85 -16.53 -15.68
C MET A 290 19.14 -15.75 -15.37
N LYS A 291 19.00 -14.57 -14.76
CA LYS A 291 20.12 -13.69 -14.40
C LYS A 291 20.57 -13.85 -12.94
N PHE A 292 19.95 -14.75 -12.18
CA PHE A 292 20.22 -14.89 -10.76
C PHE A 292 21.64 -15.44 -10.52
N PRO A 293 22.43 -14.86 -9.60
CA PRO A 293 23.78 -15.33 -9.34
C PRO A 293 23.78 -16.73 -8.72
N THR A 294 24.61 -17.64 -9.25
CA THR A 294 24.72 -19.03 -8.77
C THR A 294 25.97 -19.29 -7.93
N ASN A 295 27.02 -18.49 -8.14
CA ASN A 295 28.32 -18.68 -7.48
C ASN A 295 28.31 -18.13 -6.04
N ASN A 296 28.81 -18.92 -5.08
CA ASN A 296 28.96 -18.52 -3.68
C ASN A 296 27.66 -17.99 -3.01
N VAL A 297 26.51 -18.50 -3.45
CA VAL A 297 25.19 -18.23 -2.84
C VAL A 297 24.82 -19.36 -1.90
N ALA A 298 24.16 -19.04 -0.79
CA ALA A 298 23.65 -20.02 0.15
C ALA A 298 22.76 -21.07 -0.56
N GLN A 299 22.98 -22.35 -0.27
CA GLN A 299 22.25 -23.45 -0.91
C GLN A 299 20.73 -23.38 -0.66
N SER A 300 20.30 -22.80 0.46
CA SER A 300 18.89 -22.55 0.77
C SER A 300 18.23 -21.56 -0.19
N ILE A 301 18.96 -20.53 -0.64
CA ILE A 301 18.47 -19.55 -1.62
C ILE A 301 18.43 -20.19 -3.01
N LEU A 302 19.49 -20.92 -3.41
CA LEU A 302 19.52 -21.63 -4.69
C LEU A 302 18.45 -22.73 -4.79
N ARG A 303 18.07 -23.35 -3.67
CA ARG A 303 16.93 -24.27 -3.62
C ARG A 303 15.62 -23.54 -3.88
N GLN A 304 15.37 -22.41 -3.22
CA GLN A 304 14.17 -21.61 -3.45
C GLN A 304 14.07 -21.12 -4.90
N ILE A 305 15.18 -20.65 -5.50
CA ILE A 305 15.18 -20.24 -6.91
C ILE A 305 14.83 -21.41 -7.85
N ARG A 306 15.37 -22.60 -7.58
CA ARG A 306 15.01 -23.82 -8.34
C ARG A 306 13.54 -24.19 -8.17
N GLU A 307 13.00 -24.15 -6.96
CA GLU A 307 11.58 -24.37 -6.69
C GLU A 307 10.71 -23.41 -7.52
N VAL A 308 11.04 -22.11 -7.52
CA VAL A 308 10.34 -21.12 -8.35
C VAL A 308 10.48 -21.41 -9.85
N GLN A 309 11.66 -21.80 -10.30
CA GLN A 309 11.90 -22.13 -11.70
C GLN A 309 11.09 -23.35 -12.15
N ASP A 310 11.08 -24.40 -11.33
CA ASP A 310 10.34 -25.64 -11.58
C ASP A 310 8.83 -25.39 -11.61
N GLU A 311 8.32 -24.51 -10.74
CA GLU A 311 6.91 -24.06 -10.77
C GLU A 311 6.56 -23.42 -12.13
N TYR A 312 7.41 -22.52 -12.64
CA TYR A 312 7.18 -21.89 -13.95
C TYR A 312 7.23 -22.89 -15.10
N ILE A 313 8.18 -23.82 -15.08
CA ILE A 313 8.29 -24.88 -16.10
C ILE A 313 7.02 -25.73 -16.09
N LYS A 314 6.60 -26.20 -14.91
CA LYS A 314 5.38 -27.01 -14.75
C LYS A 314 4.12 -26.28 -15.23
N GLN A 315 3.96 -25.00 -14.87
CA GLN A 315 2.82 -24.23 -15.33
C GLN A 315 2.83 -24.03 -16.85
N GLN A 316 4.01 -23.81 -17.44
CA GLN A 316 4.15 -23.70 -18.89
C GLN A 316 3.78 -25.02 -19.59
N GLU A 317 4.26 -26.15 -19.09
CA GLU A 317 3.89 -27.48 -19.58
C GLU A 317 2.37 -27.71 -19.47
N GLN A 318 1.74 -27.31 -18.37
CA GLN A 318 0.29 -27.38 -18.20
C GLN A 318 -0.48 -26.51 -19.21
N ILE A 319 0.01 -25.29 -19.48
CA ILE A 319 -0.56 -24.40 -20.50
C ILE A 319 -0.50 -25.06 -21.89
N ASP A 320 0.66 -25.59 -22.26
CA ASP A 320 0.85 -26.21 -23.58
C ASP A 320 0.05 -27.51 -23.70
N LYS A 321 -0.01 -28.31 -22.64
CA LYS A 321 -0.87 -29.49 -22.55
C LYS A 321 -2.35 -29.15 -22.72
N ALA A 322 -2.84 -28.11 -22.03
CA ALA A 322 -4.22 -27.65 -22.17
C ALA A 322 -4.53 -27.21 -23.60
N ARG A 323 -3.61 -26.49 -24.26
CA ARG A 323 -3.77 -26.05 -25.66
C ARG A 323 -3.97 -27.22 -26.62
N ILE A 324 -3.16 -28.26 -26.47
CA ILE A 324 -3.23 -29.45 -27.32
C ILE A 324 -4.51 -30.23 -27.04
N ARG A 325 -4.75 -30.59 -25.77
CA ARG A 325 -5.85 -31.50 -25.39
C ARG A 325 -7.23 -30.92 -25.66
N LEU A 326 -7.41 -29.61 -25.47
CA LEU A 326 -8.69 -28.97 -25.83
C LEU A 326 -8.97 -29.03 -27.34
N GLY A 327 -7.92 -28.97 -28.18
CA GLY A 327 -8.06 -29.13 -29.62
C GLY A 327 -8.45 -30.55 -30.03
N GLU A 328 -7.79 -31.55 -29.44
CA GLU A 328 -8.06 -32.97 -29.70
C GLU A 328 -9.48 -33.37 -29.29
N LEU A 329 -9.89 -33.03 -28.07
CA LEU A 329 -11.21 -33.36 -27.54
C LEU A 329 -12.33 -32.68 -28.33
N GLU A 330 -12.14 -31.44 -28.79
CA GLU A 330 -13.12 -30.75 -29.65
C GLU A 330 -13.32 -31.48 -31.00
N ALA A 331 -12.24 -32.03 -31.58
CA ALA A 331 -12.32 -32.74 -32.85
C ALA A 331 -13.19 -34.00 -32.76
N GLU A 332 -13.24 -34.63 -31.58
CA GLU A 332 -14.06 -35.82 -31.28
C GLU A 332 -15.57 -35.52 -31.18
N ILE A 333 -15.96 -34.24 -31.02
CA ILE A 333 -17.37 -33.85 -30.88
C ILE A 333 -18.12 -34.03 -32.19
N LYS A 334 -19.04 -35.01 -32.26
CA LYS A 334 -19.74 -35.37 -33.51
C LYS A 334 -20.73 -34.31 -34.00
N ASN A 335 -21.39 -33.57 -33.10
CA ASN A 335 -22.40 -32.58 -33.48
C ASN A 335 -21.74 -31.30 -34.04
N PRO A 336 -22.00 -30.93 -35.31
CA PRO A 336 -21.36 -29.76 -35.92
C PRO A 336 -21.70 -28.42 -35.25
N ALA A 337 -22.94 -28.25 -34.78
CA ALA A 337 -23.37 -27.01 -34.12
C ALA A 337 -22.66 -26.84 -32.76
N THR A 338 -22.62 -27.91 -31.96
CA THR A 338 -21.88 -27.92 -30.69
C THR A 338 -20.39 -27.69 -30.92
N ARG A 339 -19.80 -28.34 -31.93
CA ARG A 339 -18.38 -28.17 -32.26
C ARG A 339 -18.06 -26.71 -32.62
N ASN A 340 -18.88 -26.05 -33.45
CA ASN A 340 -18.66 -24.64 -33.83
C ASN A 340 -18.73 -23.70 -32.61
N LEU A 341 -19.64 -23.96 -31.67
CA LEU A 341 -19.75 -23.19 -30.43
C LEU A 341 -18.50 -23.36 -29.55
N LEU A 342 -18.08 -24.62 -29.35
CA LEU A 342 -16.89 -24.95 -28.57
C LEU A 342 -15.61 -24.36 -29.19
N GLN A 343 -15.54 -24.28 -30.52
CA GLN A 343 -14.42 -23.65 -31.22
C GLN A 343 -14.29 -22.16 -30.87
N ALA A 344 -15.41 -21.44 -30.75
CA ALA A 344 -15.41 -20.05 -30.32
C ALA A 344 -14.92 -19.91 -28.87
N TYR A 345 -15.39 -20.78 -27.97
CA TYR A 345 -14.96 -20.79 -26.56
C TYR A 345 -13.50 -21.18 -26.42
N ARG A 346 -13.03 -22.20 -27.14
CA ARG A 346 -11.62 -22.58 -27.21
C ARG A 346 -10.79 -21.38 -27.63
N ARG A 347 -11.18 -20.65 -28.68
CA ARG A 347 -10.43 -19.47 -29.13
C ARG A 347 -10.25 -18.46 -28.00
N GLU A 348 -11.33 -18.13 -27.28
CA GLU A 348 -11.26 -17.22 -26.14
C GLU A 348 -10.32 -17.76 -25.04
N VAL A 349 -10.52 -19.00 -24.59
CA VAL A 349 -9.68 -19.65 -23.58
C VAL A 349 -8.21 -19.62 -24.01
N MET A 350 -7.89 -20.01 -25.25
CA MET A 350 -6.51 -20.05 -25.76
C MET A 350 -5.86 -18.66 -25.82
N THR A 351 -6.62 -17.62 -26.16
CA THR A 351 -6.09 -16.25 -26.19
C THR A 351 -5.78 -15.69 -24.80
N GLN A 352 -6.46 -16.18 -23.77
CA GLN A 352 -6.35 -15.70 -22.40
C GLN A 352 -5.59 -16.69 -21.49
N LEU A 353 -5.20 -17.86 -22.00
CA LEU A 353 -4.52 -18.90 -21.23
C LEU A 353 -3.06 -18.53 -20.98
N ASN A 354 -2.74 -18.26 -19.73
CA ASN A 354 -1.44 -17.84 -19.24
C ASN A 354 -1.26 -18.26 -17.76
N PHE A 355 -0.20 -17.80 -17.11
CA PHE A 355 0.11 -18.14 -15.71
C PHE A 355 -0.95 -17.68 -14.69
N GLU A 356 -1.74 -16.64 -15.00
CA GLU A 356 -2.82 -16.14 -14.14
C GLU A 356 -4.11 -16.97 -14.29
N THR A 357 -4.35 -17.51 -15.48
CA THR A 357 -5.61 -18.20 -15.81
C THR A 357 -5.52 -19.72 -15.81
N ILE A 358 -4.31 -20.32 -15.83
CA ILE A 358 -4.14 -21.78 -15.89
C ILE A 358 -4.86 -22.53 -14.77
N ASN A 359 -4.92 -21.92 -13.58
CA ASN A 359 -5.61 -22.50 -12.41
C ASN A 359 -7.11 -22.72 -12.66
N ARG A 360 -7.74 -21.96 -13.57
CA ARG A 360 -9.15 -22.17 -13.95
C ARG A 360 -9.38 -23.52 -14.64
N LEU A 361 -8.35 -24.08 -15.27
CA LEU A 361 -8.38 -25.39 -15.92
C LEU A 361 -7.86 -26.53 -15.03
N GLY A 362 -7.64 -26.28 -13.72
CA GLY A 362 -7.04 -27.26 -12.81
C GLY A 362 -7.78 -28.60 -12.76
N ALA A 363 -9.11 -28.59 -12.65
CA ALA A 363 -9.91 -29.82 -12.61
C ALA A 363 -9.81 -30.62 -13.92
N PHE A 364 -9.84 -29.92 -15.07
CA PHE A 364 -9.63 -30.53 -16.39
C PHE A 364 -8.25 -31.16 -16.50
N LEU A 365 -7.18 -30.43 -16.17
CA LEU A 365 -5.81 -30.90 -16.27
C LEU A 365 -5.53 -32.13 -15.39
N ASN A 366 -6.23 -32.25 -14.26
CA ASN A 366 -6.13 -33.40 -13.36
C ASN A 366 -6.84 -34.65 -13.91
N LEU A 367 -7.90 -34.48 -14.71
CA LEU A 367 -8.79 -35.56 -15.17
C LEU A 367 -8.72 -35.83 -16.68
N GLU A 368 -7.92 -35.11 -17.45
CA GLU A 368 -7.91 -35.23 -18.91
C GLU A 368 -7.38 -36.60 -19.41
N ASN A 369 -6.54 -37.26 -18.61
CA ASN A 369 -6.02 -38.61 -18.85
C ASN A 369 -6.95 -39.71 -18.31
N ASP A 370 -8.08 -39.37 -17.69
CA ASP A 370 -9.01 -40.36 -17.16
C ASP A 370 -9.83 -40.96 -18.31
N ASP A 371 -9.56 -42.22 -18.65
CA ASP A 371 -10.25 -42.93 -19.73
C ASP A 371 -11.73 -43.24 -19.42
N SER A 372 -12.15 -43.09 -18.16
CA SER A 372 -13.57 -43.24 -17.78
C SER A 372 -14.44 -42.07 -18.20
N LEU A 373 -13.83 -40.90 -18.47
CA LEU A 373 -14.54 -39.70 -18.91
C LEU A 373 -14.54 -39.58 -20.43
N THR A 374 -15.71 -39.28 -20.98
CA THR A 374 -15.88 -38.97 -22.40
C THR A 374 -15.25 -37.61 -22.76
N ALA A 375 -15.04 -37.37 -24.05
CA ALA A 375 -14.57 -36.07 -24.53
C ALA A 375 -15.51 -34.92 -24.14
N GLN A 376 -16.82 -35.17 -24.12
CA GLN A 376 -17.82 -34.19 -23.69
C GLN A 376 -17.68 -33.83 -22.22
N GLU A 377 -17.49 -34.82 -21.34
CA GLU A 377 -17.32 -34.58 -19.90
C GLU A 377 -16.01 -33.86 -19.60
N LYS A 378 -14.92 -34.21 -20.29
CA LYS A 378 -13.63 -33.52 -20.15
C LYS A 378 -13.73 -32.06 -20.60
N LEU A 379 -14.41 -31.79 -21.71
CA LEU A 379 -14.65 -30.41 -22.17
C LEU A 379 -15.59 -29.65 -21.22
N ALA A 380 -16.59 -30.32 -20.63
CA ALA A 380 -17.46 -29.72 -19.63
C ALA A 380 -16.65 -29.23 -18.41
N LEU A 381 -15.71 -30.04 -17.92
CA LEU A 381 -14.82 -29.66 -16.82
C LEU A 381 -13.98 -28.42 -17.16
N ALA A 382 -13.41 -28.38 -18.37
CA ALA A 382 -12.59 -27.25 -18.81
C ALA A 382 -13.41 -25.95 -18.93
N TYR A 383 -14.52 -26.02 -19.66
CA TYR A 383 -15.31 -24.84 -19.98
C TYR A 383 -16.15 -24.34 -18.80
N SER A 384 -16.59 -25.21 -17.89
CA SER A 384 -17.20 -24.76 -16.63
C SER A 384 -16.16 -24.16 -15.70
N GLY A 385 -14.98 -24.79 -15.55
CA GLY A 385 -13.88 -24.28 -14.73
C GLY A 385 -13.40 -22.90 -15.16
N TRP A 386 -13.42 -22.62 -16.46
CA TRP A 386 -13.12 -21.28 -16.99
C TRP A 386 -14.05 -20.18 -16.48
N ILE A 387 -15.33 -20.51 -16.26
CA ILE A 387 -16.41 -19.56 -15.96
C ILE A 387 -16.67 -19.42 -14.46
N VAL A 388 -16.69 -20.54 -13.72
CA VAL A 388 -17.04 -20.58 -12.28
C VAL A 388 -15.88 -21.03 -11.37
N GLY A 389 -14.70 -21.25 -11.96
CA GLY A 389 -13.48 -21.66 -11.26
C GLY A 389 -13.38 -23.17 -11.08
N ALA A 390 -12.17 -23.65 -10.80
CA ALA A 390 -11.85 -25.08 -10.75
C ALA A 390 -12.55 -25.86 -9.62
N ALA A 391 -13.11 -25.18 -8.62
CA ALA A 391 -13.79 -25.82 -7.48
C ALA A 391 -15.27 -26.15 -7.75
N ASN A 392 -15.90 -25.52 -8.74
CA ASN A 392 -17.35 -25.63 -9.00
C ASN A 392 -17.64 -26.17 -10.41
N VAL A 393 -16.73 -27.00 -10.93
CA VAL A 393 -16.86 -27.56 -12.27
C VAL A 393 -18.02 -28.55 -12.39
N VAL A 394 -18.55 -28.68 -13.59
CA VAL A 394 -19.59 -29.66 -13.94
C VAL A 394 -19.07 -30.60 -15.02
N THR A 395 -19.59 -31.83 -15.03
CA THR A 395 -19.28 -32.85 -16.04
C THR A 395 -20.30 -32.89 -17.17
N ASP A 396 -21.47 -32.28 -17.00
CA ASP A 396 -22.47 -32.18 -18.07
C ASP A 396 -22.14 -31.01 -19.01
N LEU A 397 -21.96 -31.33 -20.30
CA LEU A 397 -21.57 -30.34 -21.30
C LEU A 397 -22.65 -29.29 -21.53
N ASN A 398 -23.93 -29.65 -21.51
CA ASN A 398 -25.01 -28.68 -21.72
C ASN A 398 -25.07 -27.66 -20.59
N THR A 399 -24.89 -28.11 -19.35
CA THR A 399 -24.77 -27.25 -18.17
C THR A 399 -23.57 -26.32 -18.31
N ALA A 400 -22.41 -26.83 -18.75
CA ALA A 400 -21.24 -25.98 -19.02
C ALA A 400 -21.55 -24.92 -20.09
N LEU A 401 -22.24 -25.26 -21.18
CA LEU A 401 -22.66 -24.30 -22.20
C LEU A 401 -23.66 -23.26 -21.65
N ASN A 402 -24.58 -23.66 -20.76
CA ASN A 402 -25.48 -22.74 -20.08
C ASN A 402 -24.71 -21.71 -19.23
N LEU A 403 -23.60 -22.11 -18.59
CA LEU A 403 -22.74 -21.16 -17.85
C LEU A 403 -22.12 -20.10 -18.76
N TRP A 404 -21.73 -20.46 -19.98
CA TRP A 404 -21.22 -19.50 -20.98
C TRP A 404 -22.31 -18.54 -21.45
N THR A 405 -23.53 -19.05 -21.72
CA THR A 405 -24.69 -18.21 -22.02
C THR A 405 -24.99 -17.28 -20.85
N ALA A 406 -24.98 -17.79 -19.62
CA ALA A 406 -25.22 -17.00 -18.42
C ALA A 406 -24.17 -15.89 -18.26
N ARG A 407 -22.88 -16.18 -18.49
CA ARG A 407 -21.82 -15.16 -18.49
C ARG A 407 -22.09 -14.05 -19.51
N ALA A 408 -22.52 -14.40 -20.71
CA ALA A 408 -22.85 -13.42 -21.75
C ALA A 408 -24.03 -12.53 -21.31
N GLN A 409 -25.10 -13.13 -20.77
CA GLN A 409 -26.27 -12.38 -20.27
C GLN A 409 -25.91 -11.47 -19.09
N VAL A 410 -25.08 -11.95 -18.15
CA VAL A 410 -24.58 -11.14 -17.03
C VAL A 410 -23.75 -9.97 -17.54
N LEU A 411 -22.81 -10.17 -18.47
CA LEU A 411 -22.01 -9.07 -19.02
C LEU A 411 -22.88 -8.03 -19.73
N GLU A 412 -23.90 -8.45 -20.46
CA GLU A 412 -24.81 -7.53 -21.13
C GLU A 412 -25.70 -6.76 -20.13
N TYR A 413 -26.19 -7.44 -19.08
CA TYR A 413 -26.93 -6.81 -17.98
C TYR A 413 -26.14 -5.67 -17.32
N LEU A 414 -24.84 -5.90 -17.13
CA LEU A 414 -23.92 -4.95 -16.51
C LEU A 414 -23.60 -3.75 -17.42
N ARG A 415 -23.82 -3.86 -18.74
CA ARG A 415 -23.53 -2.81 -19.73
C ARG A 415 -24.75 -2.01 -20.17
N THR A 416 -25.93 -2.64 -20.21
CA THR A 416 -27.15 -1.99 -20.70
C THR A 416 -27.70 -0.99 -19.68
N GLU A 417 -28.19 0.18 -20.10
CA GLU A 417 -28.97 1.08 -19.22
C GLU A 417 -30.49 0.90 -19.39
N ASN A 418 -30.92 -0.02 -20.26
CA ASN A 418 -32.33 -0.26 -20.54
C ASN A 418 -32.92 -1.30 -19.57
N GLU A 419 -33.91 -0.87 -18.79
CA GLU A 419 -34.59 -1.70 -17.78
C GLU A 419 -35.33 -2.89 -18.41
N GLN A 420 -36.00 -2.71 -19.55
CA GLN A 420 -36.72 -3.81 -20.23
C GLN A 420 -35.75 -4.89 -20.72
N LEU A 421 -34.58 -4.48 -21.26
CA LEU A 421 -33.55 -5.44 -21.66
C LEU A 421 -32.96 -6.15 -20.44
N SER A 422 -32.79 -5.43 -19.32
CA SER A 422 -32.30 -6.00 -18.06
C SER A 422 -33.25 -7.09 -17.54
N ASP A 423 -34.57 -6.85 -17.58
CA ASP A 423 -35.58 -7.83 -17.17
C ASP A 423 -35.59 -9.06 -18.08
N GLN A 424 -35.44 -8.89 -19.40
CA GLN A 424 -35.34 -10.01 -20.35
C GLN A 424 -34.10 -10.88 -20.09
N MET A 425 -32.97 -10.27 -19.74
CA MET A 425 -31.74 -11.00 -19.38
C MET A 425 -31.93 -11.80 -18.10
N LEU A 426 -32.57 -11.22 -17.08
CA LEU A 426 -32.89 -11.92 -15.83
C LEU A 426 -33.86 -13.09 -16.06
N GLU A 427 -34.90 -12.90 -16.89
CA GLU A 427 -35.81 -13.98 -17.26
C GLU A 427 -35.05 -15.10 -17.96
N THR A 428 -34.16 -14.76 -18.90
CA THR A 428 -33.31 -15.75 -19.59
C THR A 428 -32.42 -16.50 -18.60
N LEU A 429 -31.73 -15.78 -17.72
CA LEU A 429 -30.88 -16.38 -16.67
C LEU A 429 -31.66 -17.35 -15.78
N SER A 430 -32.88 -16.99 -15.39
CA SER A 430 -33.73 -17.83 -14.53
C SER A 430 -34.21 -19.14 -15.18
N LYS A 431 -34.21 -19.21 -16.51
CA LYS A 431 -34.62 -20.38 -17.29
C LYS A 431 -33.47 -21.33 -17.64
N LEU A 432 -32.22 -20.90 -17.45
CA LEU A 432 -31.04 -21.72 -17.75
C LEU A 432 -30.84 -22.79 -16.67
N GLU A 433 -30.86 -24.05 -17.07
CA GLU A 433 -30.58 -25.17 -16.18
C GLU A 433 -29.16 -25.08 -15.62
N GLY A 434 -29.02 -25.30 -14.30
CA GLY A 434 -27.75 -25.21 -13.58
C GLY A 434 -27.30 -23.79 -13.24
N VAL A 435 -28.08 -22.75 -13.59
CA VAL A 435 -27.75 -21.34 -13.30
C VAL A 435 -28.63 -20.84 -12.16
N SER A 436 -28.00 -20.58 -11.01
CA SER A 436 -28.65 -19.99 -9.83
C SER A 436 -27.98 -18.68 -9.43
N ALA A 437 -28.58 -17.92 -8.51
CA ALA A 437 -27.95 -16.72 -7.93
C ALA A 437 -26.58 -17.05 -7.31
N ALA A 438 -26.43 -18.22 -6.68
CA ALA A 438 -25.16 -18.67 -6.11
C ALA A 438 -24.09 -18.92 -7.20
N VAL A 439 -24.49 -19.51 -8.33
CA VAL A 439 -23.59 -19.73 -9.48
C VAL A 439 -23.17 -18.41 -10.12
N VAL A 440 -24.10 -17.47 -10.29
CA VAL A 440 -23.80 -16.11 -10.78
C VAL A 440 -22.83 -15.39 -9.84
N LYS A 441 -23.02 -15.51 -8.52
CA LYS A 441 -22.11 -14.96 -7.51
C LYS A 441 -20.68 -15.51 -7.64
N GLN A 442 -20.54 -16.81 -7.91
CA GLN A 442 -19.24 -17.44 -8.14
C GLN A 442 -18.58 -17.00 -9.46
N MET A 443 -19.40 -16.68 -10.46
CA MET A 443 -18.94 -16.22 -11.77
C MET A 443 -18.40 -14.78 -11.74
N ILE A 444 -19.00 -13.89 -10.94
CA ILE A 444 -18.69 -12.45 -10.93
C ILE A 444 -17.17 -12.15 -10.76
N PRO A 445 -16.44 -12.75 -9.80
CA PRO A 445 -15.01 -12.51 -9.65
C PRO A 445 -14.19 -12.85 -10.90
N LEU A 446 -14.65 -13.81 -11.71
CA LEU A 446 -13.94 -14.36 -12.86
C LEU A 446 -14.33 -13.71 -14.20
N LEU A 447 -15.30 -12.79 -14.19
CA LEU A 447 -15.72 -12.05 -15.36
C LEU A 447 -14.54 -11.27 -15.97
N PRO A 448 -14.51 -11.06 -17.29
CA PRO A 448 -13.61 -10.07 -17.89
C PRO A 448 -13.99 -8.66 -17.41
N PRO A 449 -13.19 -7.63 -17.73
CA PRO A 449 -13.62 -6.25 -17.58
C PRO A 449 -15.00 -6.01 -18.21
N ILE A 450 -15.86 -5.30 -17.48
CA ILE A 450 -17.22 -4.98 -17.92
C ILE A 450 -17.15 -3.92 -19.02
N LEU A 451 -16.31 -2.92 -18.80
CA LEU A 451 -16.07 -1.80 -19.70
C LEU A 451 -14.69 -1.95 -20.34
N ASP A 452 -14.58 -1.61 -21.61
CA ASP A 452 -13.29 -1.59 -22.29
C ASP A 452 -12.41 -0.48 -21.72
N ALA A 453 -11.11 -0.78 -21.62
CA ALA A 453 -10.10 0.18 -21.22
C ALA A 453 -9.38 0.71 -22.48
N PRO A 454 -9.14 2.03 -22.61
CA PRO A 454 -8.42 2.61 -23.74
C PRO A 454 -6.90 2.39 -23.64
N VAL A 455 -6.47 1.17 -23.32
CA VAL A 455 -5.05 0.83 -23.09
C VAL A 455 -4.30 0.89 -24.41
N ARG A 456 -3.48 1.93 -24.58
CA ARG A 456 -2.57 2.08 -25.72
C ARG A 456 -1.13 1.76 -25.34
N ASP A 457 -0.74 2.14 -24.13
CA ASP A 457 0.60 1.96 -23.58
C ASP A 457 0.48 1.86 -22.05
N ILE A 458 0.88 0.72 -21.47
CA ILE A 458 0.84 0.48 -20.03
C ILE A 458 2.00 1.14 -19.28
N THR A 459 3.03 1.61 -19.99
CA THR A 459 4.22 2.22 -19.38
C THR A 459 3.98 3.66 -18.94
N ASN A 460 2.99 4.33 -19.54
CA ASN A 460 2.64 5.71 -19.30
C ASN A 460 1.20 5.84 -18.79
N SER A 461 0.93 6.95 -18.10
CA SER A 461 -0.43 7.29 -17.69
C SER A 461 -1.30 7.66 -18.89
N PHE A 462 -2.59 7.38 -18.80
CA PHE A 462 -3.58 7.78 -19.81
C PHE A 462 -4.90 8.23 -19.16
N PRO A 463 -5.63 9.17 -19.78
CA PRO A 463 -6.91 9.64 -19.26
C PRO A 463 -8.06 8.67 -19.56
N VAL A 464 -9.06 8.67 -18.67
CA VAL A 464 -10.34 7.99 -18.81
C VAL A 464 -11.46 9.00 -18.54
N HIS A 465 -12.47 9.01 -19.42
CA HIS A 465 -13.70 9.75 -19.23
C HIS A 465 -14.80 8.79 -18.81
N VAL A 466 -15.41 9.04 -17.65
CA VAL A 466 -16.51 8.23 -17.15
C VAL A 466 -17.72 8.52 -18.01
N THR A 467 -18.25 7.47 -18.65
CA THR A 467 -19.46 7.55 -19.46
C THR A 467 -20.64 7.16 -18.59
N ASP A 468 -21.24 8.13 -17.93
CA ASP A 468 -22.50 7.95 -17.21
C ASP A 468 -23.56 8.86 -17.85
N PRO A 469 -24.56 8.30 -18.56
CA PRO A 469 -25.65 9.06 -19.17
C PRO A 469 -26.49 9.87 -18.16
N LYS A 470 -26.44 9.50 -16.88
CA LYS A 470 -27.17 10.14 -15.78
C LYS A 470 -26.31 11.11 -14.97
N ALA A 471 -25.02 11.21 -15.28
CA ALA A 471 -24.14 12.12 -14.55
C ALA A 471 -24.50 13.59 -14.85
N GLU A 472 -24.83 14.32 -13.80
CA GLU A 472 -25.05 15.77 -13.87
C GLU A 472 -23.74 16.53 -14.10
N VAL A 473 -22.61 15.94 -13.70
CA VAL A 473 -21.28 16.54 -13.81
C VAL A 473 -20.33 15.57 -14.52
N PRO A 474 -19.58 16.00 -15.55
CA PRO A 474 -18.57 15.16 -16.19
C PRO A 474 -17.52 14.69 -15.18
N VAL A 475 -17.24 13.39 -15.17
CA VAL A 475 -16.18 12.80 -14.34
C VAL A 475 -15.07 12.24 -15.24
N SER A 476 -13.83 12.54 -14.87
CA SER A 476 -12.64 11.99 -15.53
C SER A 476 -11.53 11.73 -14.53
N TYR A 477 -10.67 10.77 -14.85
CA TYR A 477 -9.47 10.47 -14.08
C TYR A 477 -8.34 10.03 -15.01
N SER A 478 -7.10 10.18 -14.56
CA SER A 478 -5.95 9.55 -15.22
C SER A 478 -5.60 8.25 -14.51
N VAL A 479 -5.09 7.26 -15.24
CA VAL A 479 -4.69 5.96 -14.68
C VAL A 479 -3.28 5.60 -15.10
N LEU A 480 -2.54 4.98 -14.18
CA LEU A 480 -1.27 4.30 -14.42
C LEU A 480 -1.41 2.84 -14.02
N LEU A 481 -1.12 1.94 -14.96
CA LEU A 481 -1.19 0.50 -14.75
C LEU A 481 0.18 -0.06 -14.34
N PRO A 482 0.20 -1.19 -13.60
CA PRO A 482 1.44 -1.88 -13.31
C PRO A 482 2.06 -2.46 -14.60
N ILE A 483 3.38 -2.68 -14.55
CA ILE A 483 4.06 -3.36 -15.66
C ILE A 483 3.48 -4.77 -15.81
N GLU A 484 3.30 -5.21 -17.05
CA GLU A 484 2.71 -6.52 -17.37
C GLU A 484 1.29 -6.70 -16.80
N TYR A 485 0.52 -5.61 -16.69
CA TYR A 485 -0.89 -5.67 -16.32
C TYR A 485 -1.66 -6.72 -17.14
N ASP A 486 -2.30 -7.65 -16.44
CA ASP A 486 -3.18 -8.68 -17.00
C ASP A 486 -4.58 -8.55 -16.39
N PRO A 487 -5.66 -8.44 -17.19
CA PRO A 487 -7.02 -8.30 -16.66
C PRO A 487 -7.53 -9.51 -15.85
N HIS A 488 -6.78 -10.62 -15.78
CA HIS A 488 -7.11 -11.78 -14.95
C HIS A 488 -6.35 -11.82 -13.62
N HIS A 489 -5.36 -10.95 -13.43
CA HIS A 489 -4.70 -10.75 -12.13
C HIS A 489 -5.42 -9.66 -11.34
N THR A 490 -5.59 -9.85 -10.03
CA THR A 490 -6.31 -8.91 -9.16
C THR A 490 -5.35 -7.95 -8.46
N TYR A 491 -5.44 -6.66 -8.78
CA TYR A 491 -4.47 -5.65 -8.34
C TYR A 491 -5.02 -4.73 -7.24
N PRO A 492 -4.27 -4.44 -6.17
CA PRO A 492 -4.60 -3.32 -5.28
C PRO A 492 -4.58 -1.99 -6.06
N MET A 493 -5.33 -1.02 -5.57
CA MET A 493 -5.48 0.29 -6.23
C MET A 493 -5.22 1.44 -5.27
N ILE A 494 -4.50 2.46 -5.74
CA ILE A 494 -4.31 3.74 -5.05
C ILE A 494 -5.13 4.81 -5.78
N VAL A 495 -5.98 5.50 -5.03
CA VAL A 495 -6.68 6.71 -5.46
C VAL A 495 -5.85 7.90 -5.00
N ALA A 496 -5.15 8.55 -5.93
CA ALA A 496 -4.17 9.58 -5.65
C ALA A 496 -4.70 10.98 -6.00
N LEU A 497 -4.97 11.80 -5.00
CA LEU A 497 -5.49 13.16 -5.16
C LEU A 497 -4.33 14.16 -5.27
N ARG A 498 -4.24 14.82 -6.43
CA ARG A 498 -3.22 15.84 -6.70
C ARG A 498 -3.39 17.09 -5.82
N PRO A 499 -2.32 17.81 -5.46
CA PRO A 499 -2.45 19.16 -4.93
C PRO A 499 -2.93 20.12 -6.04
N SER A 500 -3.54 21.25 -5.66
CA SER A 500 -4.03 22.26 -6.60
C SER A 500 -2.95 22.84 -7.52
N THR A 501 -1.68 22.79 -7.08
CA THR A 501 -0.52 23.32 -7.81
C THR A 501 0.06 22.36 -8.85
N LEU A 502 -0.36 21.10 -8.89
CA LEU A 502 0.15 20.08 -9.81
C LEU A 502 -1.00 19.44 -10.60
N ASP A 503 -0.66 18.73 -11.67
CA ASP A 503 -1.59 17.96 -12.49
C ASP A 503 -1.68 16.48 -12.05
N ALA A 504 -2.60 15.73 -12.67
CA ALA A 504 -2.78 14.31 -12.39
C ALA A 504 -1.54 13.46 -12.74
N ASN A 505 -0.81 13.81 -13.80
CA ASN A 505 0.38 13.06 -14.20
C ASN A 505 1.49 13.17 -13.15
N SER A 506 1.68 14.34 -12.55
CA SER A 506 2.70 14.55 -11.51
C SER A 506 2.49 13.61 -10.31
N VAL A 507 1.24 13.41 -9.87
CA VAL A 507 0.96 12.51 -8.73
C VAL A 507 1.03 11.03 -9.13
N LEU A 508 0.64 10.67 -10.36
CA LEU A 508 0.82 9.31 -10.89
C LEU A 508 2.31 8.96 -10.99
N ASP A 509 3.14 9.89 -11.47
CA ASP A 509 4.58 9.73 -11.59
C ASP A 509 5.25 9.60 -10.22
N TRP A 510 4.78 10.32 -9.19
CA TRP A 510 5.25 10.15 -7.81
C TRP A 510 5.03 8.71 -7.30
N TRP A 511 3.90 8.07 -7.63
CA TRP A 511 3.69 6.68 -7.23
C TRP A 511 4.42 5.67 -8.11
N GLY A 512 4.45 5.90 -9.42
CA GLY A 512 4.74 4.86 -10.40
C GLY A 512 5.90 5.12 -11.34
N LYS A 513 6.62 6.23 -11.22
CA LYS A 513 7.87 6.47 -11.94
C LYS A 513 9.03 6.80 -10.99
N TYR A 514 10.24 6.42 -11.39
CA TYR A 514 11.46 6.77 -10.67
C TYR A 514 12.60 6.98 -11.66
N LYS A 515 13.14 8.20 -11.72
CA LYS A 515 14.15 8.62 -12.72
C LYS A 515 13.67 8.27 -14.14
N ASN A 516 14.41 7.41 -14.85
CA ASN A 516 14.11 6.96 -16.22
C ASN A 516 13.46 5.56 -16.26
N GLY A 517 12.82 5.12 -15.16
CA GLY A 517 12.28 3.77 -15.03
C GLY A 517 11.05 3.68 -14.13
N PRO A 518 10.56 2.45 -13.87
CA PRO A 518 9.35 2.24 -13.08
C PRO A 518 9.55 2.57 -11.61
N GLY A 519 8.58 3.27 -11.05
CA GLY A 519 8.46 3.58 -9.63
C GLY A 519 7.84 2.44 -8.82
N GLN A 520 7.46 2.73 -7.58
CA GLN A 520 7.05 1.70 -6.63
C GLN A 520 5.71 1.05 -6.99
N SER A 521 4.69 1.80 -7.41
CA SER A 521 3.39 1.20 -7.77
C SER A 521 3.52 0.24 -8.95
N GLN A 522 4.28 0.63 -9.98
CA GLN A 522 4.56 -0.22 -11.14
C GLN A 522 5.35 -1.47 -10.75
N ARG A 523 6.35 -1.37 -9.88
CA ARG A 523 7.15 -2.52 -9.43
C ARG A 523 6.38 -3.46 -8.50
N ARG A 524 5.50 -2.92 -7.65
CA ARG A 524 4.76 -3.69 -6.64
C ARG A 524 3.39 -4.18 -7.10
N GLY A 525 2.96 -3.85 -8.33
CA GLY A 525 1.69 -4.33 -8.88
C GLY A 525 0.47 -3.55 -8.38
N TYR A 526 0.54 -2.22 -8.34
CA TYR A 526 -0.59 -1.38 -7.96
C TYR A 526 -1.10 -0.59 -9.16
N ILE A 527 -2.43 -0.57 -9.32
CA ILE A 527 -3.09 0.39 -10.19
C ILE A 527 -3.12 1.74 -9.45
N VAL A 528 -2.81 2.84 -10.13
CA VAL A 528 -2.95 4.19 -9.56
C VAL A 528 -3.92 4.97 -10.41
N ILE A 529 -4.99 5.49 -9.81
CA ILE A 529 -5.90 6.44 -10.47
C ILE A 529 -5.76 7.82 -9.83
N ALA A 530 -5.90 8.87 -10.64
CA ALA A 530 -5.89 10.26 -10.22
C ALA A 530 -7.16 10.95 -10.72
N PRO A 531 -8.24 10.96 -9.90
CA PRO A 531 -9.48 11.66 -10.22
C PRO A 531 -9.30 13.16 -10.38
N GLU A 532 -9.97 13.77 -11.36
CA GLU A 532 -10.10 15.22 -11.46
C GLU A 532 -11.21 15.70 -10.51
N TYR A 533 -10.82 15.92 -9.25
CA TYR A 533 -11.73 16.30 -8.16
C TYR A 533 -11.78 17.81 -7.89
N LEU A 534 -10.84 18.58 -8.45
CA LEU A 534 -10.78 20.05 -8.35
C LEU A 534 -11.14 20.70 -9.67
N SER A 535 -11.81 21.85 -9.59
CA SER A 535 -11.94 22.74 -10.75
C SER A 535 -10.58 23.31 -11.16
N LYS A 536 -10.43 23.67 -12.44
CA LYS A 536 -9.13 24.05 -13.06
C LYS A 536 -8.36 25.14 -12.31
N ASP A 537 -9.07 26.11 -11.72
CA ASP A 537 -8.48 27.28 -11.04
C ASP A 537 -8.69 27.24 -9.51
N GLN A 538 -9.17 26.11 -8.98
CA GLN A 538 -9.49 25.97 -7.56
C GLN A 538 -8.20 25.78 -6.74
N VAL A 539 -7.91 26.73 -5.86
CA VAL A 539 -6.69 26.72 -5.04
C VAL A 539 -6.86 25.94 -3.75
N ASN A 540 -8.04 25.98 -3.13
CA ASN A 540 -8.33 25.34 -1.85
C ASN A 540 -9.35 24.22 -2.00
N TYR A 541 -9.26 23.20 -1.17
CA TYR A 541 -10.35 22.24 -1.02
C TYR A 541 -11.54 22.90 -0.29
N GLU A 542 -12.76 22.66 -0.78
CA GLU A 542 -13.97 23.36 -0.33
C GLU A 542 -15.01 22.42 0.32
N ASP A 543 -14.60 21.21 0.72
CA ASP A 543 -15.49 20.26 1.42
C ASP A 543 -16.81 19.96 0.65
N ASN A 544 -16.74 19.99 -0.69
CA ASN A 544 -17.90 20.03 -1.58
C ASN A 544 -18.32 18.64 -2.11
N VAL A 545 -19.61 18.49 -2.44
CA VAL A 545 -20.19 17.22 -2.92
C VAL A 545 -19.60 16.78 -4.26
N THR A 546 -19.25 17.74 -5.14
CA THR A 546 -18.72 17.46 -6.48
C THR A 546 -17.39 16.71 -6.42
N ALA A 547 -16.50 17.07 -5.49
CA ALA A 547 -15.23 16.36 -5.30
C ALA A 547 -15.45 14.91 -4.84
N HIS A 548 -16.38 14.68 -3.91
CA HIS A 548 -16.74 13.33 -3.47
C HIS A 548 -17.29 12.49 -4.61
N TYR A 549 -18.24 13.06 -5.36
CA TYR A 549 -18.86 12.40 -6.52
C TYR A 549 -17.80 12.01 -7.56
N ALA A 550 -16.91 12.94 -7.94
CA ALA A 550 -15.84 12.67 -8.91
C ALA A 550 -14.93 11.51 -8.46
N VAL A 551 -14.56 11.44 -7.18
CA VAL A 551 -13.72 10.37 -6.63
C VAL A 551 -14.47 9.03 -6.60
N ILE A 552 -15.70 9.01 -6.09
CA ILE A 552 -16.51 7.79 -5.97
C ILE A 552 -16.82 7.19 -7.34
N GLU A 553 -17.24 8.01 -8.30
CA GLU A 553 -17.53 7.52 -9.66
C GLU A 553 -16.26 7.08 -10.39
N SER A 554 -15.12 7.73 -10.17
CA SER A 554 -13.83 7.24 -10.70
C SER A 554 -13.47 5.86 -10.16
N ILE A 555 -13.70 5.59 -8.87
CA ILE A 555 -13.47 4.27 -8.26
C ILE A 555 -14.41 3.22 -8.87
N ARG A 556 -15.70 3.55 -9.01
CA ARG A 556 -16.71 2.64 -9.60
C ARG A 556 -16.39 2.31 -11.05
N ASP A 557 -16.03 3.30 -11.85
CA ASP A 557 -15.64 3.11 -13.24
C ASP A 557 -14.33 2.30 -13.36
N ALA A 558 -13.31 2.62 -12.55
CA ALA A 558 -12.06 1.87 -12.53
C ALA A 558 -12.26 0.39 -12.18
N ARG A 559 -13.13 0.07 -11.21
CA ARG A 559 -13.49 -1.32 -10.86
C ARG A 559 -14.21 -2.08 -11.99
N LYS A 560 -14.87 -1.36 -12.90
CA LYS A 560 -15.54 -1.94 -14.08
C LYS A 560 -14.60 -2.13 -15.26
N ARG A 561 -13.56 -1.29 -15.40
CA ARG A 561 -12.57 -1.32 -16.49
C ARG A 561 -11.33 -2.14 -16.19
N PHE A 562 -10.91 -2.18 -14.93
CA PHE A 562 -9.69 -2.85 -14.48
C PHE A 562 -10.01 -3.89 -13.42
N ASN A 563 -9.16 -4.92 -13.29
CA ASN A 563 -9.34 -5.96 -12.29
C ASN A 563 -8.78 -5.52 -10.93
N VAL A 564 -9.56 -4.68 -10.26
CA VAL A 564 -9.21 -4.07 -8.98
C VAL A 564 -9.55 -5.00 -7.82
N ASP A 565 -8.62 -5.11 -6.88
CA ASP A 565 -8.87 -5.64 -5.54
C ASP A 565 -9.70 -4.63 -4.73
N SER A 566 -11.02 -4.82 -4.67
CA SER A 566 -11.91 -3.89 -3.98
C SER A 566 -11.66 -3.80 -2.48
N ASP A 567 -10.99 -4.79 -1.91
CA ASP A 567 -10.61 -4.81 -0.49
C ASP A 567 -9.22 -4.24 -0.23
N ARG A 568 -8.48 -3.84 -1.28
CA ARG A 568 -7.20 -3.13 -1.20
C ARG A 568 -7.22 -1.87 -2.08
N VAL A 569 -8.25 -1.05 -1.89
CA VAL A 569 -8.33 0.32 -2.43
C VAL A 569 -7.88 1.30 -1.37
N PHE A 570 -6.83 2.06 -1.62
CA PHE A 570 -6.26 3.05 -0.69
C PHE A 570 -6.51 4.46 -1.20
N LEU A 571 -6.80 5.40 -0.29
CA LEU A 571 -6.93 6.81 -0.63
C LEU A 571 -5.66 7.54 -0.21
N SER A 572 -5.11 8.38 -1.08
CA SER A 572 -3.99 9.25 -0.75
C SER A 572 -4.18 10.61 -1.39
N GLY A 573 -3.54 11.62 -0.82
CA GLY A 573 -3.42 12.90 -1.49
C GLY A 573 -2.26 13.70 -0.94
N HIS A 574 -1.87 14.73 -1.70
CA HIS A 574 -0.84 15.69 -1.31
C HIS A 574 -1.45 17.08 -1.16
N GLY A 575 -1.09 17.83 -0.12
CA GLY A 575 -1.55 19.20 0.09
C GLY A 575 -3.07 19.29 0.10
N THR A 576 -3.66 20.04 -0.84
CA THR A 576 -5.14 20.12 -0.98
C THR A 576 -5.79 18.76 -1.28
N GLY A 577 -5.06 17.85 -1.92
CA GLY A 577 -5.52 16.47 -2.11
C GLY A 577 -5.49 15.68 -0.81
N ALA A 578 -4.57 16.00 0.10
CA ALA A 578 -4.55 15.41 1.44
C ALA A 578 -5.71 15.94 2.30
N ASP A 579 -6.06 17.22 2.16
CA ASP A 579 -7.26 17.80 2.79
C ASP A 579 -8.52 17.04 2.34
N ALA A 580 -8.65 16.81 1.02
CA ALA A 580 -9.74 16.01 0.45
C ALA A 580 -9.68 14.54 0.90
N ALA A 581 -8.48 13.96 1.04
CA ALA A 581 -8.31 12.58 1.51
C ALA A 581 -8.82 12.40 2.95
N PHE A 582 -8.55 13.35 3.84
CA PHE A 582 -9.13 13.34 5.18
C PHE A 582 -10.65 13.36 5.15
N ASP A 583 -11.26 14.29 4.40
CA ASP A 583 -12.71 14.44 4.34
C ASP A 583 -13.41 13.23 3.70
N ILE A 584 -12.99 12.84 2.49
CA ILE A 584 -13.57 11.72 1.74
C ILE A 584 -13.38 10.41 2.50
N GLY A 585 -12.19 10.17 3.06
CA GLY A 585 -11.90 8.97 3.83
C GLY A 585 -12.81 8.81 5.05
N MET A 586 -12.98 9.86 5.84
CA MET A 586 -13.87 9.83 7.03
C MET A 586 -15.36 9.84 6.66
N SER A 587 -15.73 10.36 5.49
CA SER A 587 -17.12 10.38 5.01
C SER A 587 -17.57 9.04 4.42
N HIS A 588 -16.63 8.27 3.86
CA HIS A 588 -16.88 6.99 3.16
C HIS A 588 -15.93 5.88 3.65
N PRO A 589 -15.95 5.54 4.96
CA PRO A 589 -14.96 4.62 5.54
C PRO A 589 -15.06 3.19 4.97
N ASP A 590 -16.18 2.84 4.37
CA ASP A 590 -16.47 1.54 3.77
C ASP A 590 -15.89 1.35 2.35
N LEU A 591 -15.25 2.39 1.78
CA LEU A 591 -14.64 2.32 0.45
C LEU A 591 -13.15 1.95 0.48
N PHE A 592 -12.45 2.22 1.58
CA PHE A 592 -10.98 2.21 1.62
C PHE A 592 -10.41 1.19 2.60
N ALA A 593 -9.28 0.59 2.25
CA ALA A 593 -8.45 -0.22 3.13
C ALA A 593 -7.54 0.64 4.04
N GLY A 594 -7.34 1.90 3.68
CA GLY A 594 -6.56 2.86 4.45
C GLY A 594 -6.43 4.20 3.74
N VAL A 595 -6.10 5.25 4.50
CA VAL A 595 -5.97 6.62 4.01
C VAL A 595 -4.57 7.17 4.32
N MET A 596 -3.94 7.81 3.33
CA MET A 596 -2.56 8.33 3.41
C MET A 596 -2.49 9.82 3.03
N PRO A 597 -2.90 10.74 3.93
CA PRO A 597 -2.78 12.17 3.71
C PRO A 597 -1.34 12.65 3.88
N ILE A 598 -0.80 13.34 2.87
CA ILE A 598 0.57 13.85 2.85
C ILE A 598 0.54 15.38 2.80
N ALA A 599 1.11 16.05 3.81
CA ALA A 599 1.14 17.52 3.93
C ALA A 599 -0.24 18.20 3.96
N GLY A 600 -1.25 17.51 4.49
CA GLY A 600 -2.65 17.97 4.55
C GLY A 600 -3.12 18.50 5.90
N LYS A 601 -4.30 19.13 5.88
CA LYS A 601 -5.02 19.66 7.03
C LYS A 601 -6.44 19.09 7.09
N THR A 602 -6.88 18.71 8.29
CA THR A 602 -8.26 18.34 8.55
C THR A 602 -9.19 19.56 8.44
N SER A 603 -10.37 19.42 7.86
CA SER A 603 -11.39 20.46 7.80
C SER A 603 -12.33 20.43 9.01
N ALA A 604 -13.27 21.37 9.05
CA ALA A 604 -14.29 21.39 10.08
C ALA A 604 -15.24 20.17 10.01
N PHE A 605 -15.38 19.52 8.85
CA PHE A 605 -16.17 18.29 8.71
C PHE A 605 -15.51 17.13 9.45
N ASN A 606 -14.17 17.03 9.40
CA ASN A 606 -13.43 15.98 10.12
C ASN A 606 -13.64 16.04 11.64
N LEU A 607 -13.88 17.22 12.22
CA LEU A 607 -14.23 17.33 13.65
C LEU A 607 -15.53 16.60 14.02
N HIS A 608 -16.42 16.38 13.05
CA HIS A 608 -17.66 15.65 13.22
C HIS A 608 -17.52 14.18 12.78
N TYR A 609 -16.79 13.91 11.69
CA TYR A 609 -16.66 12.59 11.08
C TYR A 609 -15.53 11.72 11.61
N TRP A 610 -14.64 12.23 12.46
CA TRP A 610 -13.53 11.40 12.96
C TRP A 610 -13.96 10.08 13.60
N GLN A 611 -15.19 9.97 14.15
CA GLN A 611 -15.71 8.73 14.72
C GLN A 611 -15.98 7.65 13.67
N ASN A 612 -16.39 8.06 12.47
CA ASN A 612 -16.61 7.17 11.33
C ASN A 612 -15.32 6.42 10.94
N ALA A 613 -14.16 7.01 11.23
CA ALA A 613 -12.85 6.41 10.95
C ALA A 613 -12.39 5.36 12.00
N LYS A 614 -13.28 4.86 12.87
CA LYS A 614 -12.93 3.91 13.92
C LYS A 614 -12.18 2.69 13.41
N ASP A 615 -12.66 2.13 12.30
CA ASP A 615 -12.12 0.93 11.69
C ASP A 615 -11.40 1.22 10.35
N LEU A 616 -11.07 2.49 10.10
CA LEU A 616 -10.35 2.95 8.91
C LEU A 616 -8.92 3.37 9.28
N PRO A 617 -7.89 2.63 8.85
CA PRO A 617 -6.50 2.95 9.13
C PRO A 617 -6.02 4.25 8.47
N PHE A 618 -5.19 5.04 9.17
CA PHE A 618 -4.56 6.27 8.65
C PHE A 618 -3.02 6.23 8.74
N TYR A 619 -2.34 6.60 7.66
CA TYR A 619 -0.89 6.88 7.66
C TYR A 619 -0.63 8.31 7.20
N ILE A 620 -0.47 9.22 8.14
CA ILE A 620 -0.32 10.66 7.89
C ILE A 620 1.16 11.00 7.79
N VAL A 621 1.53 11.80 6.80
CA VAL A 621 2.92 12.26 6.61
C VAL A 621 2.95 13.79 6.59
N GLY A 622 3.86 14.40 7.35
CA GLY A 622 4.05 15.84 7.39
C GLY A 622 5.44 16.22 7.88
N GLY A 623 5.71 17.52 7.95
CA GLY A 623 7.01 18.07 8.35
C GLY A 623 6.83 19.04 9.52
N GLU A 624 7.78 19.01 10.46
CA GLU A 624 7.75 19.83 11.68
C GLU A 624 7.65 21.34 11.40
N LEU A 625 8.20 21.81 10.28
CA LEU A 625 8.19 23.21 9.86
C LEU A 625 7.26 23.47 8.66
N ASP A 626 6.37 22.52 8.33
CA ASP A 626 5.31 22.69 7.33
C ASP A 626 4.11 23.44 7.92
N ARG A 627 4.15 24.77 7.76
CA ARG A 627 3.08 25.68 8.22
C ARG A 627 2.79 25.44 9.70
N ASP A 628 1.54 25.14 10.04
CA ASP A 628 1.00 24.78 11.35
C ASP A 628 0.21 23.46 11.26
N THR A 629 0.65 22.54 10.38
CA THR A 629 -0.12 21.32 10.04
C THR A 629 -0.33 20.40 11.25
N LEU A 630 0.71 20.14 12.05
CA LEU A 630 0.58 19.33 13.27
C LEU A 630 -0.36 20.00 14.27
N GLU A 631 -0.17 21.29 14.56
CA GLU A 631 -1.03 22.03 15.49
C GLU A 631 -2.50 21.99 15.04
N HIS A 632 -2.74 22.24 13.75
CA HIS A 632 -4.08 22.23 13.15
C HIS A 632 -4.75 20.86 13.26
N ASN A 633 -4.02 19.79 12.92
CA ASN A 633 -4.54 18.42 12.93
C ASN A 633 -4.63 17.81 14.34
N SER A 634 -3.84 18.34 15.29
CA SER A 634 -3.63 17.74 16.61
C SER A 634 -4.93 17.40 17.34
N LEU A 635 -5.96 18.24 17.23
CA LEU A 635 -7.23 18.03 17.93
C LEU A 635 -7.94 16.74 17.48
N VAL A 636 -8.00 16.48 16.17
CA VAL A 636 -8.68 15.30 15.60
C VAL A 636 -7.82 14.06 15.81
N ILE A 637 -6.56 14.14 15.42
CA ILE A 637 -5.63 12.99 15.44
C ILE A 637 -5.37 12.52 16.87
N ASN A 638 -5.19 13.44 17.83
CA ASN A 638 -5.02 13.07 19.24
C ASN A 638 -6.26 12.39 19.82
N ARG A 639 -7.48 12.73 19.37
CA ARG A 639 -8.69 11.99 19.77
C ARG A 639 -8.63 10.57 19.23
N MET A 640 -8.41 10.40 17.93
CA MET A 640 -8.31 9.07 17.30
C MET A 640 -7.27 8.19 18.02
N MET A 641 -6.08 8.74 18.28
CA MET A 641 -5.03 8.01 19.02
C MET A 641 -5.45 7.64 20.45
N ARG A 642 -6.11 8.53 21.18
CA ARG A 642 -6.62 8.25 22.54
C ARG A 642 -7.68 7.16 22.57
N TYR A 643 -8.55 7.12 21.55
CA TYR A 643 -9.54 6.06 21.42
C TYR A 643 -8.93 4.74 20.91
N GLY A 644 -7.68 4.77 20.44
CA GLY A 644 -6.95 3.58 20.01
C GLY A 644 -7.21 3.20 18.57
N TYR A 645 -7.59 4.16 17.72
CA TYR A 645 -7.79 3.93 16.29
C TYR A 645 -6.46 3.59 15.63
N ASP A 646 -6.48 2.84 14.53
CA ASP A 646 -5.27 2.53 13.77
C ASP A 646 -4.77 3.77 13.02
N ILE A 647 -3.72 4.41 13.56
CA ILE A 647 -3.15 5.62 12.99
C ILE A 647 -1.65 5.72 13.25
N ILE A 648 -0.92 6.06 12.20
CA ILE A 648 0.49 6.43 12.24
C ILE A 648 0.60 7.87 11.76
N TYR A 649 1.24 8.74 12.54
CA TYR A 649 1.64 10.08 12.08
C TYR A 649 3.16 10.12 11.98
N ALA A 650 3.70 10.28 10.77
CA ALA A 650 5.11 10.43 10.48
C ALA A 650 5.45 11.92 10.29
N GLU A 651 6.14 12.52 11.26
CA GLU A 651 6.61 13.91 11.21
C GLU A 651 8.11 13.97 10.88
N TYR A 652 8.45 14.55 9.74
CA TYR A 652 9.83 14.80 9.34
C TYR A 652 10.40 16.02 10.08
N LYS A 653 11.48 15.80 10.84
CA LYS A 653 12.11 16.82 11.70
C LYS A 653 12.78 17.90 10.87
N GLY A 654 12.51 19.17 11.21
CA GLY A 654 13.06 20.34 10.53
C GLY A 654 12.65 20.52 9.07
N ARG A 655 11.71 19.72 8.54
CA ARG A 655 11.26 19.78 7.13
C ARG A 655 10.01 20.63 6.97
N GLY A 656 9.92 21.31 5.82
CA GLY A 656 8.80 22.18 5.44
C GLY A 656 7.80 21.48 4.52
N TYR A 657 6.97 22.24 3.80
CA TYR A 657 6.02 21.66 2.84
C TYR A 657 6.73 20.95 1.67
N GLU A 658 6.58 19.63 1.57
CA GLU A 658 7.29 18.76 0.64
C GLU A 658 6.43 17.56 0.18
N SER A 659 6.96 16.74 -0.73
CA SER A 659 6.32 15.50 -1.17
C SER A 659 6.68 14.27 -0.34
N TYR A 660 7.74 14.33 0.48
CA TYR A 660 8.21 13.24 1.35
C TYR A 660 8.36 11.89 0.65
N TYR A 661 8.93 11.88 -0.55
CA TYR A 661 9.14 10.63 -1.32
C TYR A 661 9.96 9.59 -0.53
N GLU A 662 10.78 10.02 0.43
CA GLU A 662 11.53 9.13 1.32
C GLU A 662 10.65 8.17 2.16
N GLU A 663 9.35 8.45 2.28
CA GLU A 663 8.37 7.60 2.99
C GLU A 663 7.74 6.52 2.10
N ILE A 664 7.93 6.58 0.76
CA ILE A 664 7.21 5.75 -0.22
C ILE A 664 7.26 4.25 0.12
N HIS A 665 8.43 3.75 0.54
CA HIS A 665 8.58 2.33 0.87
C HIS A 665 7.80 1.92 2.11
N ASN A 666 7.74 2.79 3.13
CA ASN A 666 6.95 2.55 4.34
C ASN A 666 5.46 2.56 4.03
N LEU A 667 5.01 3.47 3.16
CA LEU A 667 3.61 3.50 2.71
C LEU A 667 3.21 2.19 2.02
N PHE A 668 4.03 1.66 1.11
CA PHE A 668 3.74 0.37 0.47
C PHE A 668 3.79 -0.81 1.45
N ASN A 669 4.77 -0.84 2.36
CA ASN A 669 4.84 -1.87 3.38
C ASN A 669 3.62 -1.84 4.30
N TRP A 670 3.12 -0.65 4.63
CA TRP A 670 1.89 -0.47 5.40
C TRP A 670 0.67 -0.92 4.60
N MET A 671 0.52 -0.53 3.32
CA MET A 671 -0.60 -0.98 2.47
C MET A 671 -0.66 -2.51 2.33
N GLU A 672 0.49 -3.20 2.27
CA GLU A 672 0.55 -4.66 2.20
C GLU A 672 -0.06 -5.36 3.43
N LEU A 673 -0.18 -4.68 4.56
CA LEU A 673 -0.73 -5.19 5.82
C LEU A 673 -2.22 -4.90 6.01
N HIS A 674 -2.84 -4.09 5.14
CA HIS A 674 -4.20 -3.59 5.35
C HIS A 674 -5.17 -4.07 4.28
N GLN A 675 -6.39 -4.35 4.73
CA GLN A 675 -7.54 -4.65 3.90
C GLN A 675 -8.77 -3.96 4.46
N ARG A 676 -9.70 -3.62 3.57
CA ARG A 676 -10.96 -2.96 3.90
C ARG A 676 -11.84 -3.85 4.77
N LEU A 677 -12.34 -3.31 5.88
CA LEU A 677 -13.18 -4.04 6.84
C LEU A 677 -14.34 -4.78 6.15
N LYS A 678 -14.49 -6.07 6.48
CA LYS A 678 -15.50 -6.95 5.90
C LYS A 678 -16.74 -7.02 6.80
N TYR A 679 -17.87 -6.52 6.28
CA TYR A 679 -19.21 -6.72 6.84
C TYR A 679 -19.35 -6.45 8.36
N PRO A 680 -19.08 -5.21 8.84
CA PRO A 680 -19.22 -4.89 10.25
C PRO A 680 -20.66 -5.12 10.73
N LYS A 681 -20.79 -5.76 11.89
CA LYS A 681 -22.10 -6.05 12.53
C LYS A 681 -22.58 -4.92 13.43
N ASP A 682 -21.72 -3.95 13.72
CA ASP A 682 -22.00 -2.76 14.51
C ASP A 682 -21.49 -1.57 13.70
N ILE A 683 -22.41 -0.69 13.31
CA ILE A 683 -22.16 0.48 12.45
C ILE A 683 -22.72 1.68 13.22
N GLU A 684 -21.87 2.66 13.52
CA GLU A 684 -22.27 3.93 14.12
C GLU A 684 -21.61 5.07 13.34
N GLU A 685 -22.40 5.68 12.47
CA GLU A 685 -21.90 6.62 11.47
C GLU A 685 -22.64 7.95 11.56
N LYS A 686 -21.91 9.01 11.24
CA LYS A 686 -22.44 10.36 11.16
C LYS A 686 -22.53 10.82 9.72
N ILE A 687 -23.57 11.60 9.44
CA ILE A 687 -23.90 12.09 8.10
C ILE A 687 -24.14 13.60 8.17
N LEU A 688 -23.38 14.36 7.39
CA LEU A 688 -23.50 15.81 7.20
C LEU A 688 -23.84 16.18 5.74
N ARG A 689 -23.71 15.25 4.79
CA ARG A 689 -24.01 15.49 3.37
C ARG A 689 -24.96 14.43 2.82
N PRO A 690 -25.85 14.79 1.87
CA PRO A 690 -26.76 13.82 1.25
C PRO A 690 -26.10 12.64 0.54
N ILE A 691 -24.87 12.80 0.04
CA ILE A 691 -24.12 11.72 -0.62
C ILE A 691 -23.43 10.78 0.37
N ASP A 692 -23.23 11.19 1.63
CA ASP A 692 -22.56 10.42 2.69
C ASP A 692 -23.57 9.48 3.35
N ASN A 693 -24.28 8.68 2.56
CA ASN A 693 -25.54 8.07 2.97
C ASN A 693 -25.56 6.54 2.89
N ARG A 694 -24.49 5.94 2.39
CA ARG A 694 -24.29 4.49 2.32
C ARG A 694 -23.02 4.12 3.08
N PHE A 695 -23.14 3.18 3.99
CA PHE A 695 -22.03 2.63 4.78
C PHE A 695 -22.10 1.11 4.74
N TYR A 696 -21.10 0.50 4.12
CA TYR A 696 -20.95 -0.95 3.98
C TYR A 696 -22.16 -1.58 3.28
N TRP A 697 -23.09 -2.12 4.06
CA TRP A 697 -24.25 -2.89 3.62
C TRP A 697 -25.58 -2.20 3.98
N VAL A 698 -25.51 -0.94 4.43
CA VAL A 698 -26.67 -0.13 4.83
C VAL A 698 -26.65 1.18 4.07
N ARG A 699 -27.82 1.66 3.62
CA ARG A 699 -28.01 3.02 3.13
C ARG A 699 -29.21 3.65 3.79
N THR A 700 -29.14 4.95 4.05
CA THR A 700 -30.28 5.73 4.54
C THR A 700 -30.50 6.97 3.69
N GLU A 701 -31.74 7.23 3.28
CA GLU A 701 -32.10 8.29 2.35
C GLU A 701 -33.28 9.12 2.90
N ASP A 702 -33.67 10.18 2.18
CA ASP A 702 -34.65 11.18 2.64
C ASP A 702 -34.28 11.77 4.02
N LEU A 703 -33.05 12.32 4.07
CA LEU A 703 -32.51 12.96 5.27
C LEU A 703 -33.31 14.24 5.62
N PRO A 704 -33.34 14.65 6.90
CA PRO A 704 -34.07 15.84 7.31
C PRO A 704 -33.61 17.09 6.55
N ALA A 705 -34.53 17.95 6.10
CA ALA A 705 -34.23 19.11 5.26
C ALA A 705 -33.15 20.05 5.83
N LYS A 706 -33.02 20.14 7.17
CA LYS A 706 -31.98 20.93 7.84
C LYS A 706 -30.56 20.35 7.63
N SER A 707 -30.45 19.05 7.39
CA SER A 707 -29.21 18.35 7.06
C SER A 707 -28.87 18.43 5.56
N MET A 708 -29.80 18.96 4.74
CA MET A 708 -29.61 19.21 3.31
C MET A 708 -29.28 20.67 2.98
N GLN A 709 -29.18 21.56 3.98
CA GLN A 709 -28.76 22.94 3.77
C GLN A 709 -27.24 23.04 3.61
N PRO A 710 -26.72 23.96 2.78
CA PRO A 710 -25.29 24.20 2.68
C PRO A 710 -24.72 24.49 4.08
N VAL A 711 -23.66 23.77 4.43
CA VAL A 711 -23.01 23.96 5.72
C VAL A 711 -22.44 25.37 5.79
N THR A 712 -22.94 26.17 6.73
CA THR A 712 -22.45 27.53 6.98
C THR A 712 -21.38 27.51 8.05
N PHE A 713 -20.24 28.13 7.74
CA PHE A 713 -19.19 28.41 8.70
C PHE A 713 -19.54 29.65 9.51
N ASN A 714 -19.36 29.60 10.84
CA ASN A 714 -19.42 30.81 11.65
C ASN A 714 -18.10 31.61 11.56
N SER A 715 -18.03 32.77 12.23
CA SER A 715 -16.83 33.62 12.30
C SER A 715 -15.56 32.90 12.79
N ASN A 716 -15.72 31.73 13.43
CA ASN A 716 -14.63 30.92 13.97
C ASN A 716 -14.44 29.61 13.17
N GLN A 717 -14.91 29.55 11.92
CA GLN A 717 -14.80 28.39 11.02
C GLN A 717 -15.40 27.08 11.58
N ARG A 718 -16.41 27.17 12.46
CA ARG A 718 -17.16 26.00 12.94
C ARG A 718 -18.41 25.76 12.11
N ILE A 719 -18.73 24.49 11.91
CA ILE A 719 -19.96 24.03 11.26
C ILE A 719 -21.16 24.26 12.18
N ARG A 720 -22.19 24.95 11.68
CA ARG A 720 -23.47 25.15 12.39
C ARG A 720 -24.50 24.07 12.03
N ALA A 721 -24.07 22.82 11.85
CA ALA A 721 -24.93 21.68 11.55
C ALA A 721 -24.76 20.58 12.61
N ARG A 722 -25.84 19.84 12.88
CA ARG A 722 -25.80 18.62 13.69
C ARG A 722 -25.77 17.44 12.73
N PRO A 723 -24.76 16.56 12.80
CA PRO A 723 -24.76 15.35 12.00
C PRO A 723 -26.01 14.51 12.28
N VAL A 724 -26.55 13.91 11.23
CA VAL A 724 -27.54 12.84 11.34
C VAL A 724 -26.78 11.58 11.75
N GLU A 725 -27.36 10.80 12.67
CA GLU A 725 -26.78 9.54 13.13
C GLU A 725 -27.44 8.36 12.40
N LEU A 726 -26.62 7.40 11.99
CA LEU A 726 -27.02 6.06 11.57
C LEU A 726 -26.40 5.07 12.55
N LYS A 727 -27.24 4.26 13.20
CA LYS A 727 -26.80 3.16 14.07
C LYS A 727 -27.43 1.87 13.62
N VAL A 728 -26.60 0.88 13.30
CA VAL A 728 -27.06 -0.45 12.91
C VAL A 728 -26.31 -1.51 13.69
N ASN A 729 -27.06 -2.44 14.29
CA ASN A 729 -26.46 -3.56 15.00
C ASN A 729 -27.16 -4.89 14.66
N ILE A 730 -26.36 -5.92 14.38
CA ILE A 730 -26.83 -7.30 14.26
C ILE A 730 -26.62 -7.99 15.61
N LYS A 731 -27.70 -8.49 16.22
CA LYS A 731 -27.65 -9.24 17.49
C LYS A 731 -27.79 -10.74 17.26
N ILE A 732 -27.43 -11.49 18.30
CA ILE A 732 -27.66 -12.94 18.38
C ILE A 732 -29.16 -13.21 18.17
N GLY A 733 -29.48 -14.22 17.36
CA GLY A 733 -30.86 -14.58 17.03
C GLY A 733 -31.37 -14.05 15.69
N ASN A 734 -30.49 -13.58 14.80
CA ASN A 734 -30.85 -13.11 13.46
C ASN A 734 -31.76 -11.87 13.48
N VAL A 735 -31.41 -10.89 14.32
CA VAL A 735 -32.16 -9.64 14.48
C VAL A 735 -31.28 -8.45 14.14
N ILE A 736 -31.75 -7.61 13.22
CA ILE A 736 -31.12 -6.34 12.85
C ILE A 736 -31.90 -5.19 13.49
N TYR A 737 -31.19 -4.33 14.20
CA TYR A 737 -31.73 -3.05 14.68
C TYR A 737 -31.13 -1.93 13.86
N VAL A 738 -31.98 -1.06 13.35
CA VAL A 738 -31.61 0.16 12.63
C VAL A 738 -32.22 1.33 13.38
N ARG A 739 -31.40 2.33 13.67
CA ARG A 739 -31.82 3.65 14.11
C ARG A 739 -31.22 4.65 13.14
N SER A 740 -32.07 5.35 12.41
CA SER A 740 -31.62 6.29 11.39
C SER A 740 -32.40 7.59 11.47
N GLY A 741 -31.75 8.71 11.13
CA GLY A 741 -32.46 9.97 10.91
C GLY A 741 -33.06 10.13 9.52
N GLY A 742 -32.77 9.24 8.56
CA GLY A 742 -33.41 9.20 7.24
C GLY A 742 -34.70 8.37 7.23
N LYS A 743 -35.65 8.73 6.36
CA LYS A 743 -36.94 8.01 6.29
C LYS A 743 -36.86 6.70 5.53
N ILE A 744 -35.98 6.64 4.53
CA ILE A 744 -35.79 5.44 3.71
C ILE A 744 -34.54 4.72 4.20
N ASN A 745 -34.63 3.40 4.38
CA ASN A 745 -33.51 2.55 4.78
C ASN A 745 -33.42 1.34 3.86
N THR A 746 -32.25 1.12 3.28
CA THR A 746 -31.95 -0.04 2.43
C THR A 746 -30.88 -0.89 3.07
N LEU A 747 -31.12 -2.20 3.16
CA LEU A 747 -30.17 -3.19 3.67
C LEU A 747 -29.80 -4.16 2.55
N TRP A 748 -28.51 -4.37 2.33
CA TRP A 748 -28.00 -5.45 1.49
C TRP A 748 -27.43 -6.55 2.38
N LEU A 749 -27.82 -7.80 2.16
CA LEU A 749 -27.55 -8.88 3.10
C LEU A 749 -26.93 -10.08 2.39
N ASN A 750 -26.11 -10.82 3.13
CA ASN A 750 -25.51 -12.07 2.69
C ASN A 750 -25.42 -13.06 3.88
N PRO A 751 -25.11 -14.33 3.62
CA PRO A 751 -24.98 -15.35 4.67
C PRO A 751 -23.91 -15.09 5.75
N GLU A 752 -22.94 -14.19 5.51
CA GLU A 752 -21.92 -13.84 6.51
C GLU A 752 -22.46 -12.83 7.54
N LEU A 753 -23.39 -11.98 7.12
CA LEU A 753 -24.08 -11.01 7.99
C LEU A 753 -25.18 -11.67 8.83
N VAL A 754 -26.03 -12.47 8.17
CA VAL A 754 -27.25 -13.06 8.73
C VAL A 754 -27.45 -14.48 8.24
N ASP A 755 -28.12 -15.30 9.04
CA ASP A 755 -28.42 -16.69 8.70
C ASP A 755 -29.70 -16.77 7.85
N PHE A 756 -29.57 -17.20 6.59
CA PHE A 756 -30.69 -17.27 5.64
C PHE A 756 -31.62 -18.46 5.93
N ASP A 757 -31.16 -19.47 6.69
CA ASP A 757 -31.95 -20.62 7.10
C ASP A 757 -32.84 -20.31 8.33
N LYS A 758 -32.73 -19.09 8.87
CA LYS A 758 -33.55 -18.59 9.97
C LYS A 758 -34.36 -17.39 9.52
N ARG A 759 -35.51 -17.18 10.17
CA ARG A 759 -36.26 -15.93 10.01
C ARG A 759 -35.37 -14.76 10.45
N LEU A 760 -35.32 -13.72 9.63
CA LEU A 760 -34.69 -12.46 9.94
C LEU A 760 -35.75 -11.51 10.50
N GLU A 761 -35.48 -10.93 11.66
CA GLU A 761 -36.28 -9.81 12.17
C GLU A 761 -35.53 -8.49 11.96
N VAL A 762 -36.16 -7.51 11.31
CA VAL A 762 -35.61 -6.15 11.19
C VAL A 762 -36.48 -5.18 11.96
N ARG A 763 -35.85 -4.43 12.88
CA ARG A 763 -36.48 -3.36 13.65
C ARG A 763 -35.88 -2.02 13.27
N ILE A 764 -36.74 -1.07 12.89
CA ILE A 764 -36.35 0.31 12.58
C ILE A 764 -37.02 1.23 13.61
N ASP A 765 -36.21 2.00 14.32
CA ASP A 765 -36.66 2.92 15.39
C ASP A 765 -37.60 2.26 16.40
N GLY A 766 -37.26 1.03 16.79
CA GLY A 766 -38.00 0.22 17.75
C GLY A 766 -39.22 -0.52 17.18
N GLN A 767 -39.64 -0.23 15.95
CA GLN A 767 -40.76 -0.91 15.30
C GLN A 767 -40.28 -2.08 14.44
N ARG A 768 -40.93 -3.24 14.55
CA ARG A 768 -40.66 -4.40 13.68
C ARG A 768 -41.20 -4.14 12.28
N LYS A 769 -40.32 -4.07 11.28
CA LYS A 769 -40.65 -3.81 9.86
C LYS A 769 -40.54 -5.05 8.98
N PHE A 770 -39.73 -6.05 9.37
CA PHE A 770 -39.58 -7.32 8.64
C PHE A 770 -39.50 -8.49 9.62
N ASN A 771 -40.08 -9.64 9.25
CA ASN A 771 -39.98 -10.90 10.00
C ASN A 771 -40.30 -12.09 9.08
N ASP A 772 -39.36 -12.49 8.23
CA ASP A 772 -39.51 -13.63 7.32
C ASP A 772 -38.14 -14.26 6.98
N PHE A 773 -38.15 -15.37 6.26
CA PHE A 773 -36.94 -15.97 5.68
C PHE A 773 -36.41 -15.11 4.52
N LEU A 774 -35.10 -14.94 4.48
CA LEU A 774 -34.44 -14.33 3.32
C LEU A 774 -34.31 -15.31 2.18
N ARG A 775 -34.45 -14.82 0.95
CA ARG A 775 -34.20 -15.58 -0.27
C ARG A 775 -33.18 -14.85 -1.13
N PRO A 776 -32.22 -15.56 -1.75
CA PRO A 776 -31.33 -14.95 -2.71
C PRO A 776 -32.10 -14.32 -3.88
N ASP A 777 -31.72 -13.10 -4.23
CA ASP A 777 -32.27 -12.29 -5.31
C ASP A 777 -31.13 -11.92 -6.28
N MET A 778 -31.15 -12.56 -7.45
CA MET A 778 -30.17 -12.35 -8.50
C MET A 778 -30.20 -10.91 -9.04
N LYS A 779 -31.38 -10.29 -9.13
CA LYS A 779 -31.52 -8.91 -9.59
C LYS A 779 -30.87 -7.95 -8.60
N ALA A 780 -31.18 -8.11 -7.31
CA ALA A 780 -30.58 -7.30 -6.25
C ALA A 780 -29.04 -7.38 -6.25
N MET A 781 -28.49 -8.59 -6.43
CA MET A 781 -27.05 -8.81 -6.51
C MET A 781 -26.43 -8.12 -7.73
N LEU A 782 -27.02 -8.32 -8.92
CA LEU A 782 -26.50 -7.74 -10.16
C LEU A 782 -26.67 -6.22 -10.20
N ASP A 783 -27.75 -5.66 -9.68
CA ASP A 783 -27.96 -4.21 -9.55
C ASP A 783 -26.91 -3.56 -8.65
N ASP A 784 -26.62 -4.18 -7.50
CA ASP A 784 -25.59 -3.67 -6.60
C ASP A 784 -24.19 -3.80 -7.20
N PHE A 785 -23.87 -4.94 -7.83
CA PHE A 785 -22.59 -5.13 -8.51
C PHE A 785 -22.42 -4.14 -9.67
N LYS A 786 -23.46 -3.93 -10.48
CA LYS A 786 -23.48 -2.93 -11.54
C LYS A 786 -23.24 -1.51 -11.02
N ASN A 787 -23.79 -1.17 -9.86
CA ASN A 787 -23.60 0.14 -9.27
C ASN A 787 -22.16 0.32 -8.76
N ARG A 788 -21.66 -0.62 -7.95
CA ARG A 788 -20.40 -0.45 -7.21
C ARG A 788 -19.15 -0.96 -7.93
N GLY A 789 -19.29 -1.89 -8.87
CA GLY A 789 -18.19 -2.62 -9.50
C GLY A 789 -17.42 -3.56 -8.55
N ASP A 790 -17.92 -3.80 -7.34
CA ASP A 790 -17.21 -4.55 -6.30
C ASP A 790 -17.39 -6.07 -6.48
N ARG A 791 -16.30 -6.74 -6.88
CA ARG A 791 -16.29 -8.19 -7.17
C ARG A 791 -16.15 -9.06 -5.91
N GLN A 792 -15.68 -8.48 -4.80
CA GLN A 792 -15.34 -9.21 -3.58
C GLN A 792 -16.51 -9.23 -2.61
N LYS A 793 -17.16 -8.07 -2.41
CA LYS A 793 -18.23 -7.93 -1.43
C LYS A 793 -19.60 -7.92 -2.10
N LEU A 794 -20.09 -9.10 -2.48
CA LEU A 794 -21.41 -9.29 -3.11
C LEU A 794 -22.50 -9.54 -2.07
N PHE A 795 -23.72 -9.11 -2.39
CA PHE A 795 -24.90 -9.28 -1.54
C PHE A 795 -25.94 -10.16 -2.24
N ASP A 796 -26.57 -11.03 -1.46
CA ASP A 796 -27.53 -12.02 -1.95
C ASP A 796 -28.98 -11.54 -1.84
N ALA A 797 -29.27 -10.57 -0.97
CA ALA A 797 -30.61 -10.04 -0.80
C ALA A 797 -30.58 -8.52 -0.57
N ARG A 798 -31.68 -7.85 -0.94
CA ARG A 798 -31.93 -6.44 -0.67
C ARG A 798 -33.28 -6.27 0.02
N LEU A 799 -33.33 -5.45 1.06
CA LEU A 799 -34.56 -5.03 1.73
C LEU A 799 -34.66 -3.52 1.72
N ASP A 800 -35.77 -2.98 1.25
CA ASP A 800 -36.06 -1.54 1.26
C ASP A 800 -37.22 -1.24 2.23
N PHE A 801 -37.04 -0.22 3.07
CA PHE A 801 -38.02 0.24 4.03
C PHE A 801 -38.31 1.72 3.80
N PHE A 802 -39.58 2.07 3.61
CA PHE A 802 -40.07 3.42 3.33
C PHE A 802 -40.86 4.02 4.49
#